data_AF-A0A968SU69-F1
#
_entry.id   AF-A0A968SU69-F1
#
_cell.length_a   1.000
_cell.length_b   1.000
_cell.length_c   1.000
_cell.angle_alpha   90.00
_cell.angle_beta   90.00
_cell.angle_gamma   90.00
#
_symmetry.space_group_name_H-M   'P 1'
#
loop_
_entity.id
_entity.type
_entity.pdbx_description
1 polymer ?
#
loop_
_entity_poly.entity_id
_entity_poly.type
_entity_poly.pdbx_seq_one_letter_code
_entity_poly.pdbx_strand_id
1 'polypeptide(L)'
;MALLDPEPILQSLGEGDLAEVRSLCLSLDPAQLQALYPQVLAWAAQHQSSRDPELVGLAIRVRELALEWDPSDAANLVQLVLLGLRTEDEWRVYLHAQALLEVWESLASARDPLPQALWGIQANPFFQVLLRGLGLAGFWDVFFGLGAAYIPSLPHEQRDPARAVLAQLATHYAPDLDLQDPQPQWQPRDLLHWIVPEILKLLFHGSSLRGYSIMAEQMQRLALAPETAADPELELRLLADALDYCCLSGIPTQAQGLLDKILHLWPLERVETLAHHPQPGSLVLLWTILFRVCFDWAYLSDDQAQIRRHQQAAGAGFSRWLRQMMPQWVTPDTHQLPTVGSRPLRVGYLGLCFRRHSVGSLSFEALTQHNRQRVQSYYYFVGTLDQPEDPIYAGFKTGSHRFYDLAHQDWPQVLTQVQADDLDILVYLDATTSDLGCKVLAMRPAPIQISWLGGDSPGLPEIDYFWVDPHIVAADAQSDYTETLLRLPTFAAVGGFPVAEIDLEVLRAQWGIPAEALVYWTSAHARKRSDECIEAHLAIVAAVPESVLVIKGVGDISSLTEAYRSRAERLGITSQLRFVPMTQHNEEHRAQLQLADLILDTFPYTGATHTFEALDLGIPVLTRVGRHYYGRMSYTLLQTLGLKDCITWDREAYIRQGIHLGHHRDKLEQLQQTIRTSRQDPGCILWDPVGFVRHLEDIFEQLVEEHQTG
;
A
#
# COMPACT_ATOMS: atom_id res chain seq x y z
N MET A 1 -30.78 52.35 -6.79
CA MET A 1 -31.39 51.01 -6.69
C MET A 1 -32.46 51.08 -5.63
N ALA A 2 -33.70 50.74 -5.96
CA ALA A 2 -34.75 50.59 -4.95
C ALA A 2 -34.29 49.54 -3.94
N LEU A 3 -34.46 49.81 -2.64
CA LEU A 3 -34.23 48.82 -1.58
C LEU A 3 -35.08 47.60 -1.89
N LEU A 4 -34.45 46.44 -2.02
CA LEU A 4 -35.16 45.19 -2.19
C LEU A 4 -35.95 44.90 -0.91
N ASP A 5 -37.21 44.55 -1.05
CA ASP A 5 -37.99 44.01 0.05
C ASP A 5 -37.79 42.49 0.09
N PRO A 6 -37.04 41.95 1.07
CA PRO A 6 -36.77 40.51 1.19
C PRO A 6 -37.99 39.76 1.74
N GLU A 7 -38.98 40.46 2.30
CA GLU A 7 -40.06 39.89 3.11
C GLU A 7 -40.87 38.81 2.39
N PRO A 8 -41.22 38.94 1.09
CA PRO A 8 -41.94 37.90 0.36
C PRO A 8 -41.14 36.59 0.24
N ILE A 9 -39.83 36.68 0.00
CA ILE A 9 -38.95 35.51 -0.16
C ILE A 9 -38.74 34.84 1.21
N LEU A 10 -38.51 35.63 2.26
CA LEU A 10 -38.34 35.12 3.62
C LEU A 10 -39.63 34.50 4.17
N GLN A 11 -40.79 35.03 3.79
CA GLN A 11 -42.10 34.47 4.16
C GLN A 11 -42.36 33.14 3.45
N SER A 12 -42.19 33.07 2.13
CA SER A 12 -42.35 31.80 1.39
C SER A 12 -41.31 30.74 1.82
N LEU A 13 -40.11 31.16 2.25
CA LEU A 13 -39.13 30.28 2.89
C LEU A 13 -39.64 29.70 4.22
N GLY A 14 -40.27 30.52 5.06
CA GLY A 14 -40.86 30.07 6.33
C GLY A 14 -42.07 29.14 6.17
N GLU A 15 -42.79 29.25 5.05
CA GLU A 15 -43.95 28.43 4.70
C GLU A 15 -43.57 27.14 3.93
N GLY A 16 -42.31 27.01 3.47
CA GLY A 16 -41.81 25.86 2.73
C GLY A 16 -42.20 25.82 1.24
N ASP A 17 -42.72 26.91 0.68
CA ASP A 17 -43.12 26.97 -0.74
C ASP A 17 -41.93 27.29 -1.66
N LEU A 18 -41.19 26.22 -1.96
CA LEU A 18 -40.01 26.22 -2.81
C LEU A 18 -40.22 26.74 -4.23
N ALA A 19 -41.41 26.52 -4.79
CA ALA A 19 -41.71 26.91 -6.16
C ALA A 19 -41.88 28.43 -6.26
N GLU A 20 -42.55 29.02 -5.27
CA GLU A 20 -42.74 30.46 -5.18
C GLU A 20 -41.42 31.19 -4.84
N VAL A 21 -40.62 30.64 -3.91
CA VAL A 21 -39.27 31.17 -3.61
C VAL A 21 -38.40 31.21 -4.87
N ARG A 22 -38.39 30.13 -5.66
CA ARG A 22 -37.63 30.06 -6.91
C ARG A 22 -38.14 31.07 -7.93
N SER A 23 -39.45 31.19 -8.09
CA SER A 23 -40.06 32.15 -9.01
C SER A 23 -39.72 33.60 -8.63
N LEU A 24 -39.77 33.92 -7.34
CA LEU A 24 -39.44 35.25 -6.83
C LEU A 24 -37.94 35.55 -7.02
N CYS A 25 -37.04 34.61 -6.70
CA CYS A 25 -35.60 34.79 -6.90
C CYS A 25 -35.24 35.00 -8.38
N LEU A 26 -35.89 34.27 -9.29
CA LEU A 26 -35.69 34.41 -10.74
C LEU A 26 -36.24 35.72 -11.32
N SER A 27 -37.09 36.44 -10.56
CA SER A 27 -37.63 37.74 -10.98
C SER A 27 -36.76 38.94 -10.60
N LEU A 28 -35.70 38.71 -9.81
CA LEU A 28 -34.75 39.74 -9.37
C LEU A 28 -33.66 39.95 -10.43
N ASP A 29 -32.82 40.96 -10.27
CA ASP A 29 -31.55 41.07 -11.00
C ASP A 29 -30.37 40.57 -10.13
N PRO A 30 -29.17 40.34 -10.71
CA PRO A 30 -28.03 39.83 -9.95
C PRO A 30 -27.61 40.71 -8.76
N ALA A 31 -27.67 42.04 -8.91
CA ALA A 31 -27.31 42.96 -7.83
C ALA A 31 -28.34 42.93 -6.69
N GLN A 32 -29.60 42.68 -7.04
CA GLN A 32 -30.71 42.49 -6.12
C GLN A 32 -30.61 41.16 -5.35
N LEU A 33 -30.26 40.05 -6.01
CA LEU A 33 -30.01 38.78 -5.33
C LEU A 33 -28.79 38.83 -4.40
N GLN A 34 -27.73 39.53 -4.80
CA GLN A 34 -26.55 39.69 -3.96
C GLN A 34 -26.85 40.54 -2.71
N ALA A 35 -27.73 41.54 -2.81
CA ALA A 35 -28.20 42.32 -1.66
C ALA A 35 -29.14 41.53 -0.73
N LEU A 36 -29.77 40.46 -1.22
CA LEU A 36 -30.65 39.57 -0.45
C LEU A 36 -29.85 38.59 0.43
N TYR A 37 -28.63 38.23 0.02
CA TYR A 37 -27.77 37.23 0.64
C TYR A 37 -27.55 37.40 2.16
N PRO A 38 -27.17 38.59 2.68
CA PRO A 38 -26.94 38.74 4.13
C PRO A 38 -28.23 38.60 4.95
N GLN A 39 -29.38 38.92 4.33
CA GLN A 39 -30.69 38.94 4.99
C GLN A 39 -31.25 37.52 5.14
N VAL A 40 -31.08 36.67 4.13
CA VAL A 40 -31.42 35.23 4.19
C VAL A 40 -30.53 34.50 5.21
N LEU A 41 -29.24 34.83 5.29
CA LEU A 41 -28.34 34.27 6.29
C LEU A 41 -28.73 34.67 7.71
N ALA A 42 -29.09 35.94 7.92
CA ALA A 42 -29.55 36.42 9.22
C ALA A 42 -30.87 35.76 9.64
N TRP A 43 -31.81 35.59 8.69
CA TRP A 43 -33.05 34.87 8.91
C TRP A 43 -32.81 33.40 9.25
N ALA A 44 -31.94 32.71 8.49
CA ALA A 44 -31.60 31.31 8.73
C ALA A 44 -30.91 31.10 10.09
N ALA A 45 -30.03 32.02 10.51
CA ALA A 45 -29.39 31.98 11.82
C ALA A 45 -30.40 32.17 12.98
N GLN A 46 -31.45 32.97 12.78
CA GLN A 46 -32.53 33.15 13.77
C GLN A 46 -33.46 31.93 13.84
N HIS A 47 -33.65 31.22 12.73
CA HIS A 47 -34.52 30.04 12.64
C HIS A 47 -33.75 28.70 12.80
N GLN A 48 -32.42 28.73 12.86
CA GLN A 48 -31.51 27.58 13.04
C GLN A 48 -31.71 26.82 14.36
N SER A 49 -32.45 27.41 15.30
CA SER A 49 -32.85 26.73 16.54
C SER A 49 -34.02 25.75 16.33
N SER A 50 -34.67 25.75 15.17
CA SER A 50 -35.66 24.73 14.78
C SER A 50 -34.97 23.53 14.11
N ARG A 51 -35.34 22.32 14.52
CA ARG A 51 -34.77 21.04 14.05
C ARG A 51 -35.32 20.60 12.70
N ASP A 52 -35.58 21.50 11.77
CA ASP A 52 -36.12 21.15 10.44
C ASP A 52 -35.01 21.19 9.37
N PRO A 53 -34.48 20.02 8.94
CA PRO A 53 -33.39 19.94 7.97
C PRO A 53 -33.77 20.47 6.58
N GLU A 54 -35.07 20.46 6.24
CA GLU A 54 -35.54 20.92 4.93
C GLU A 54 -35.46 22.44 4.83
N LEU A 55 -35.81 23.16 5.89
CA LEU A 55 -35.70 24.63 5.98
C LEU A 55 -34.25 25.14 5.89
N VAL A 56 -33.30 24.42 6.50
CA VAL A 56 -31.87 24.72 6.39
C VAL A 56 -31.34 24.39 4.99
N GLY A 57 -31.82 23.30 4.37
CA GLY A 57 -31.54 22.98 2.97
C GLY A 57 -32.03 24.05 2.00
N LEU A 58 -33.23 24.60 2.25
CA LEU A 58 -33.83 25.67 1.45
C LEU A 58 -33.03 26.98 1.47
N ALA A 59 -32.63 27.43 2.66
CA ALA A 59 -31.85 28.66 2.81
C ALA A 59 -30.47 28.54 2.15
N ILE A 60 -29.88 27.34 2.16
CA ILE A 60 -28.64 27.03 1.45
C ILE A 60 -28.87 27.02 -0.07
N ARG A 61 -30.00 26.51 -0.57
CA ARG A 61 -30.29 26.49 -2.01
C ARG A 61 -30.55 27.88 -2.60
N VAL A 62 -31.19 28.78 -1.85
CA VAL A 62 -31.34 30.20 -2.26
C VAL A 62 -29.99 30.91 -2.31
N ARG A 63 -29.09 30.57 -1.37
CA ARG A 63 -27.70 31.04 -1.36
C ARG A 63 -26.91 30.55 -2.58
N GLU A 64 -27.12 29.32 -3.00
CA GLU A 64 -26.51 28.70 -4.17
C GLU A 64 -27.04 29.31 -5.48
N LEU A 65 -28.35 29.54 -5.59
CA LEU A 65 -28.96 30.19 -6.76
C LEU A 65 -28.44 31.61 -7.01
N ALA A 66 -28.12 32.36 -5.95
CA ALA A 66 -27.52 33.69 -6.07
C ALA A 66 -26.08 33.64 -6.62
N LEU A 67 -25.36 32.53 -6.41
CA LEU A 67 -23.99 32.31 -6.91
C LEU A 67 -23.98 31.69 -8.32
N GLU A 68 -25.01 30.91 -8.65
CA GLU A 68 -25.22 30.30 -9.99
C GLU A 68 -25.60 31.34 -11.07
N TRP A 69 -26.04 32.55 -10.71
CA TRP A 69 -26.58 33.52 -11.68
C TRP A 69 -25.57 34.44 -12.37
N ASP A 70 -24.38 34.64 -11.78
CA ASP A 70 -23.23 35.23 -12.48
C ASP A 70 -22.02 34.29 -12.42
N PRO A 71 -22.05 33.20 -13.21
CA PRO A 71 -20.95 32.24 -13.29
C PRO A 71 -19.69 32.82 -13.98
N SER A 72 -19.74 34.08 -14.43
CA SER A 72 -18.59 34.77 -15.03
C SER A 72 -17.69 35.48 -14.02
N ASP A 73 -18.16 35.66 -12.77
CA ASP A 73 -17.37 36.21 -11.68
C ASP A 73 -16.57 35.09 -10.97
N ALA A 74 -15.26 35.08 -11.23
CA ALA A 74 -14.31 34.11 -10.68
C ALA A 74 -14.30 34.06 -9.14
N ALA A 75 -14.66 35.15 -8.44
CA ALA A 75 -14.69 35.17 -6.98
C ALA A 75 -15.86 34.34 -6.41
N ASN A 76 -17.02 34.36 -7.07
CA ASN A 76 -18.19 33.56 -6.69
C ASN A 76 -17.94 32.07 -6.91
N LEU A 77 -17.22 31.75 -7.98
CA LEU A 77 -16.85 30.40 -8.37
C LEU A 77 -15.83 29.77 -7.40
N VAL A 78 -14.84 30.54 -6.97
CA VAL A 78 -13.90 30.14 -5.91
C VAL A 78 -14.62 29.92 -4.57
N GLN A 79 -15.63 30.74 -4.24
CA GLN A 79 -16.42 30.54 -3.01
C GLN A 79 -17.29 29.27 -3.08
N LEU A 80 -17.90 28.94 -4.22
CA LEU A 80 -18.63 27.68 -4.45
C LEU A 80 -17.73 26.45 -4.28
N VAL A 81 -16.53 26.48 -4.87
CA VAL A 81 -15.51 25.43 -4.71
C VAL A 81 -15.10 25.29 -3.24
N LEU A 82 -14.74 26.39 -2.57
CA LEU A 82 -14.34 26.39 -1.16
C LEU A 82 -15.47 25.99 -0.21
N LEU A 83 -16.72 26.11 -0.63
CA LEU A 83 -17.89 25.68 0.12
C LEU A 83 -18.10 24.17 -0.01
N GLY A 84 -18.02 23.62 -1.22
CA GLY A 84 -18.06 22.17 -1.47
C GLY A 84 -16.90 21.42 -0.81
N LEU A 85 -15.70 22.02 -0.76
CA LEU A 85 -14.53 21.49 -0.06
C LEU A 85 -14.70 21.47 1.48
N ARG A 86 -15.71 22.15 2.03
CA ARG A 86 -15.96 22.27 3.49
C ARG A 86 -17.19 21.50 3.96
N THR A 87 -17.94 20.84 3.08
CA THR A 87 -19.14 20.07 3.44
C THR A 87 -18.85 18.56 3.43
N GLU A 88 -19.20 17.86 4.50
CA GLU A 88 -19.09 16.39 4.63
C GLU A 88 -20.28 15.61 4.00
N ASP A 89 -21.09 16.26 3.16
CA ASP A 89 -22.33 15.72 2.58
C ASP A 89 -22.16 15.37 1.09
N GLU A 90 -22.16 14.06 0.78
CA GLU A 90 -21.87 13.49 -0.55
C GLU A 90 -22.83 13.98 -1.66
N TRP A 91 -24.08 14.32 -1.34
CA TRP A 91 -25.07 14.77 -2.34
C TRP A 91 -24.84 16.20 -2.80
N ARG A 92 -24.35 17.06 -1.90
CA ARG A 92 -24.04 18.48 -2.20
C ARG A 92 -22.77 18.58 -3.04
N VAL A 93 -21.80 17.70 -2.77
CA VAL A 93 -20.58 17.56 -3.58
C VAL A 93 -20.88 17.18 -5.03
N TYR A 94 -21.83 16.25 -5.26
CA TYR A 94 -22.26 15.85 -6.60
C TYR A 94 -22.90 17.01 -7.40
N LEU A 95 -23.78 17.80 -6.78
CA LEU A 95 -24.42 18.95 -7.43
C LEU A 95 -23.42 20.08 -7.76
N HIS A 96 -22.46 20.36 -6.87
CA HIS A 96 -21.42 21.36 -7.12
C HIS A 96 -20.41 20.92 -8.19
N ALA A 97 -20.10 19.62 -8.27
CA ALA A 97 -19.27 19.05 -9.32
C ALA A 97 -19.88 19.22 -10.72
N GLN A 98 -21.20 19.05 -10.83
CA GLN A 98 -21.93 19.18 -12.09
C GLN A 98 -21.99 20.63 -12.59
N ALA A 99 -22.20 21.60 -11.69
CA ALA A 99 -22.14 23.03 -12.01
C ALA A 99 -20.72 23.49 -12.42
N LEU A 100 -19.67 22.89 -11.85
CA LEU A 100 -18.27 23.12 -12.24
C LEU A 100 -17.96 22.62 -13.66
N LEU A 101 -18.54 21.48 -14.06
CA LEU A 101 -18.36 20.91 -15.40
C LEU A 101 -19.06 21.74 -16.49
N GLU A 102 -20.25 22.26 -16.20
CA GLU A 102 -21.02 23.10 -17.16
C GLU A 102 -20.35 24.46 -17.42
N VAL A 103 -19.52 24.96 -16.51
CA VAL A 103 -18.84 26.27 -16.62
C VAL A 103 -17.36 26.12 -17.00
N TRP A 104 -16.81 24.90 -17.01
CA TRP A 104 -15.39 24.62 -17.28
C TRP A 104 -14.92 25.10 -18.67
N GLU A 105 -15.77 25.01 -19.69
CA GLU A 105 -15.48 25.57 -21.03
C GLU A 105 -15.30 27.09 -21.01
N SER A 106 -15.98 27.81 -20.10
CA SER A 106 -15.82 29.25 -19.91
C SER A 106 -14.50 29.57 -19.19
N LEU A 107 -14.11 28.77 -18.19
CA LEU A 107 -12.87 28.93 -17.42
C LEU A 107 -11.60 28.65 -18.23
N ALA A 108 -11.62 27.69 -19.16
CA ALA A 108 -10.48 27.39 -20.04
C ALA A 108 -10.07 28.58 -20.92
N SER A 109 -10.96 29.57 -21.10
CA SER A 109 -10.70 30.79 -21.87
C SER A 109 -10.12 31.95 -21.02
N ALA A 110 -10.23 31.88 -19.69
CA ALA A 110 -9.74 32.91 -18.78
C ALA A 110 -8.26 32.66 -18.41
N ARG A 111 -7.36 33.53 -18.91
CA ARG A 111 -5.89 33.41 -18.79
C ARG A 111 -5.31 33.73 -17.40
N ASP A 112 -5.98 33.36 -16.30
CA ASP A 112 -5.39 33.51 -14.96
C ASP A 112 -5.08 32.16 -14.30
N PRO A 113 -3.93 32.03 -13.60
CA PRO A 113 -3.52 30.78 -13.02
C PRO A 113 -4.44 30.43 -11.84
N LEU A 114 -5.08 29.27 -11.93
CA LEU A 114 -5.81 28.67 -10.79
C LEU A 114 -4.92 28.71 -9.52
N PRO A 115 -5.43 29.21 -8.38
CA PRO A 115 -4.60 29.47 -7.23
C PRO A 115 -3.98 28.19 -6.64
N GLN A 116 -2.77 28.38 -6.14
CA GLN A 116 -1.94 27.55 -5.24
C GLN A 116 -2.70 26.77 -4.12
N ALA A 117 -3.98 27.06 -3.90
CA ALA A 117 -4.90 26.34 -3.01
C ALA A 117 -5.28 24.93 -3.49
N LEU A 118 -5.13 24.61 -4.78
CA LEU A 118 -5.43 23.28 -5.32
C LEU A 118 -4.29 22.25 -5.13
N TRP A 119 -3.11 22.66 -4.66
CA TRP A 119 -1.98 21.74 -4.46
C TRP A 119 -2.16 20.76 -3.29
N GLY A 120 -3.21 20.90 -2.47
CA GLY A 120 -3.58 19.96 -1.41
C GLY A 120 -4.66 18.92 -1.78
N ILE A 121 -5.07 18.85 -3.06
CA ILE A 121 -6.24 18.06 -3.50
C ILE A 121 -6.12 16.54 -3.27
N GLN A 122 -4.90 16.00 -3.18
CA GLN A 122 -4.67 14.56 -3.04
C GLN A 122 -5.35 13.96 -1.79
N ALA A 123 -5.51 14.77 -0.73
CA ALA A 123 -6.17 14.38 0.50
C ALA A 123 -7.66 14.80 0.56
N ASN A 124 -8.21 15.38 -0.51
CA ASN A 124 -9.51 16.02 -0.48
C ASN A 124 -10.65 15.06 -0.92
N PRO A 125 -11.65 14.80 -0.05
CA PRO A 125 -12.80 13.94 -0.36
C PRO A 125 -13.59 14.37 -1.61
N PHE A 126 -13.61 15.67 -1.92
CA PHE A 126 -14.28 16.24 -3.09
C PHE A 126 -13.76 15.63 -4.41
N PHE A 127 -12.44 15.46 -4.54
CA PHE A 127 -11.83 14.94 -5.77
C PHE A 127 -12.08 13.44 -5.96
N GLN A 128 -12.13 12.70 -4.86
CA GLN A 128 -12.48 11.28 -4.84
C GLN A 128 -13.96 11.05 -5.19
N VAL A 129 -14.86 11.96 -4.81
CA VAL A 129 -16.30 11.90 -5.15
C VAL A 129 -16.55 12.37 -6.59
N LEU A 130 -15.83 13.38 -7.08
CA LEU A 130 -15.88 13.86 -8.46
C LEU A 130 -15.58 12.72 -9.46
N LEU A 131 -14.53 11.92 -9.18
CA LEU A 131 -14.14 10.78 -10.00
C LEU A 131 -15.15 9.61 -9.97
N ARG A 132 -15.98 9.50 -8.91
CA ARG A 132 -17.04 8.47 -8.82
C ARG A 132 -18.26 8.79 -9.70
N GLY A 133 -18.56 10.06 -9.94
CA GLY A 133 -19.78 10.50 -10.65
C GLY A 133 -19.66 10.61 -12.17
N LEU A 134 -18.44 10.78 -12.70
CA LEU A 134 -18.21 11.24 -14.08
C LEU A 134 -18.37 10.19 -15.19
N GLY A 135 -18.43 8.89 -14.84
CA GLY A 135 -18.33 7.82 -15.82
C GLY A 135 -17.01 7.87 -16.63
N LEU A 136 -16.83 6.92 -17.56
CA LEU A 136 -15.60 6.81 -18.36
C LEU A 136 -15.33 8.04 -19.25
N ALA A 137 -16.37 8.68 -19.78
CA ALA A 137 -16.22 9.85 -20.66
C ALA A 137 -15.78 11.11 -19.88
N GLY A 138 -16.48 11.47 -18.80
CA GLY A 138 -16.11 12.63 -17.98
C GLY A 138 -14.79 12.46 -17.23
N PHE A 139 -14.36 11.22 -16.98
CA PHE A 139 -13.02 10.92 -16.49
C PHE A 139 -11.93 11.36 -17.47
N TRP A 140 -12.09 11.08 -18.77
CA TRP A 140 -11.12 11.47 -19.79
C TRP A 140 -11.07 12.99 -19.96
N ASP A 141 -12.21 13.67 -19.92
CA ASP A 141 -12.28 15.13 -20.01
C ASP A 141 -11.51 15.82 -18.88
N VAL A 142 -11.67 15.31 -17.64
CA VAL A 142 -10.91 15.80 -16.48
C VAL A 142 -9.43 15.42 -16.55
N PHE A 143 -9.11 14.20 -17.03
CA PHE A 143 -7.74 13.74 -17.22
C PHE A 143 -6.97 14.61 -18.23
N PHE A 144 -7.55 14.86 -19.42
CA PHE A 144 -6.93 15.70 -20.43
C PHE A 144 -6.89 17.16 -20.00
N GLY A 145 -7.93 17.65 -19.31
CA GLY A 145 -7.96 19.01 -18.75
C GLY A 145 -6.88 19.26 -17.70
N LEU A 146 -6.67 18.35 -16.76
CA LEU A 146 -5.62 18.45 -15.74
C LEU A 146 -4.23 18.28 -16.34
N GLY A 147 -4.06 17.33 -17.27
CA GLY A 147 -2.81 17.17 -18.00
C GLY A 147 -2.42 18.45 -18.76
N ALA A 148 -3.36 19.04 -19.49
CA ALA A 148 -3.16 20.29 -20.24
C ALA A 148 -2.82 21.48 -19.32
N ALA A 149 -3.45 21.57 -18.15
CA ALA A 149 -3.21 22.62 -17.16
C ALA A 149 -1.91 22.44 -16.37
N TYR A 150 -1.41 21.21 -16.23
CA TYR A 150 -0.17 20.89 -15.50
C TYR A 150 1.09 21.14 -16.35
N ILE A 151 0.99 20.98 -17.68
CA ILE A 151 2.11 21.19 -18.62
C ILE A 151 2.88 22.50 -18.43
N PRO A 152 2.23 23.68 -18.27
CA PRO A 152 2.95 24.94 -18.04
C PRO A 152 3.78 24.96 -16.75
N SER A 153 3.44 24.12 -15.77
CA SER A 153 4.16 24.03 -14.48
C SER A 153 5.38 23.10 -14.52
N LEU A 154 5.50 22.27 -15.55
CA LEU A 154 6.67 21.41 -15.76
C LEU A 154 7.92 22.23 -16.11
N PRO A 155 9.14 21.73 -15.83
CA PRO A 155 10.38 22.25 -16.41
C PRO A 155 10.27 22.39 -17.93
N HIS A 156 10.89 23.42 -18.50
CA HIS A 156 10.71 23.78 -19.92
C HIS A 156 10.97 22.60 -20.89
N GLU A 157 11.96 21.77 -20.58
CA GLU A 157 12.33 20.57 -21.34
C GLU A 157 11.30 19.42 -21.30
N GLN A 158 10.34 19.46 -20.37
CA GLN A 158 9.33 18.42 -20.14
C GLN A 158 7.92 18.79 -20.66
N ARG A 159 7.71 20.04 -21.08
CA ARG A 159 6.39 20.57 -21.49
C ARG A 159 5.92 20.02 -22.83
N ASP A 160 6.76 20.11 -23.85
CA ASP A 160 6.44 19.63 -25.19
C ASP A 160 6.31 18.08 -25.24
N PRO A 161 7.12 17.31 -24.48
CA PRO A 161 6.88 15.88 -24.28
C PRO A 161 5.51 15.56 -23.65
N ALA A 162 5.15 16.24 -22.56
CA ALA A 162 3.86 16.03 -21.90
C ALA A 162 2.66 16.41 -22.79
N ARG A 163 2.82 17.42 -23.66
CA ARG A 163 1.82 17.75 -24.71
C ARG A 163 1.66 16.62 -25.73
N ALA A 164 2.77 16.04 -26.19
CA ALA A 164 2.74 14.94 -27.16
C ALA A 164 2.06 13.68 -26.59
N VAL A 165 2.25 13.37 -25.30
CA VAL A 165 1.55 12.28 -24.60
C VAL A 165 0.05 12.49 -24.61
N LEU A 166 -0.39 13.67 -24.16
CA LEU A 166 -1.81 13.96 -24.06
C LEU A 166 -2.47 14.02 -25.43
N ALA A 167 -1.77 14.53 -26.45
CA ALA A 167 -2.25 14.53 -27.82
C ALA A 167 -2.47 13.11 -28.36
N GLN A 168 -1.53 12.19 -28.14
CA GLN A 168 -1.66 10.78 -28.57
C GLN A 168 -2.76 10.02 -27.82
N LEU A 169 -2.88 10.21 -26.51
CA LEU A 169 -3.95 9.63 -25.72
C LEU A 169 -5.31 10.22 -26.11
N ALA A 170 -5.38 11.53 -26.40
CA ALA A 170 -6.60 12.19 -26.87
C ALA A 170 -7.05 11.61 -28.20
N THR A 171 -6.13 11.27 -29.12
CA THR A 171 -6.49 10.67 -30.41
C THR A 171 -7.27 9.35 -30.26
N HIS A 172 -7.08 8.63 -29.16
CA HIS A 172 -7.72 7.33 -28.91
C HIS A 172 -8.93 7.43 -27.97
N TYR A 173 -8.88 8.31 -26.96
CA TYR A 173 -9.87 8.34 -25.88
C TYR A 173 -10.71 9.63 -25.82
N ALA A 174 -10.31 10.70 -26.51
CA ALA A 174 -11.03 11.97 -26.63
C ALA A 174 -10.69 12.66 -27.98
N PRO A 175 -11.07 12.07 -29.13
CA PRO A 175 -10.55 12.46 -30.45
C PRO A 175 -10.96 13.87 -30.90
N ASP A 176 -11.92 14.48 -30.21
CA ASP A 176 -12.43 15.83 -30.48
C ASP A 176 -11.59 16.94 -29.82
N LEU A 177 -10.59 16.60 -28.98
CA LEU A 177 -9.68 17.55 -28.33
C LEU A 177 -8.47 17.89 -29.23
N ASP A 178 -8.38 19.14 -29.69
CA ASP A 178 -7.25 19.65 -30.48
C ASP A 178 -6.09 20.11 -29.58
N LEU A 179 -5.19 19.19 -29.25
CA LEU A 179 -3.92 19.47 -28.60
C LEU A 179 -2.85 19.62 -29.69
N GLN A 180 -2.52 20.86 -30.06
CA GLN A 180 -1.56 21.21 -31.14
C GLN A 180 -0.38 20.23 -31.25
N ASP A 181 -0.22 19.65 -32.44
CA ASP A 181 0.72 18.59 -32.79
C ASP A 181 2.20 18.99 -32.58
N PRO A 182 2.88 18.50 -31.51
CA PRO A 182 4.31 18.64 -31.38
C PRO A 182 4.95 17.43 -32.07
N GLN A 183 5.77 17.68 -33.09
CA GLN A 183 6.63 16.68 -33.74
C GLN A 183 7.26 15.76 -32.69
N PRO A 184 7.04 14.43 -32.77
CA PRO A 184 7.39 13.52 -31.69
C PRO A 184 8.91 13.30 -31.68
N GLN A 185 9.63 14.00 -30.80
CA GLN A 185 11.04 13.71 -30.54
C GLN A 185 11.25 12.51 -29.60
N TRP A 186 10.18 11.91 -29.08
CA TRP A 186 10.23 10.85 -28.08
C TRP A 186 9.45 9.61 -28.52
N GLN A 187 9.93 8.43 -28.12
CA GLN A 187 9.33 7.13 -28.46
C GLN A 187 8.30 6.74 -27.39
N PRO A 188 7.27 5.91 -27.69
CA PRO A 188 6.25 5.46 -26.72
C PRO A 188 6.81 4.95 -25.38
N ARG A 189 8.00 4.34 -25.40
CA ARG A 189 8.74 3.89 -24.20
C ARG A 189 9.02 5.01 -23.19
N ASP A 190 9.29 6.23 -23.66
CA ASP A 190 9.69 7.34 -22.80
C ASP A 190 8.47 7.93 -22.04
N LEU A 191 7.27 7.74 -22.60
CA LEU A 191 5.99 8.24 -22.09
C LEU A 191 5.41 7.31 -21.00
N LEU A 192 5.55 6.00 -21.20
CA LEU A 192 5.11 4.97 -20.27
C LEU A 192 6.03 4.86 -19.04
N HIS A 193 7.31 5.23 -19.17
CA HIS A 193 8.30 5.09 -18.10
C HIS A 193 8.15 6.10 -16.95
N TRP A 194 7.68 7.33 -17.22
CA TRP A 194 7.78 8.43 -16.25
C TRP A 194 6.45 9.06 -15.85
N ILE A 195 5.52 9.20 -16.79
CA ILE A 195 4.35 10.09 -16.62
C ILE A 195 3.11 9.28 -16.23
N VAL A 196 2.86 8.18 -16.93
CA VAL A 196 1.65 7.37 -16.72
C VAL A 196 1.61 6.74 -15.32
N PRO A 197 2.67 6.09 -14.80
CA PRO A 197 2.63 5.47 -13.47
C PRO A 197 2.43 6.48 -12.33
N GLU A 198 3.03 7.67 -12.40
CA GLU A 198 2.91 8.70 -11.36
C GLU A 198 1.54 9.36 -11.38
N ILE A 199 0.99 9.67 -12.56
CA ILE A 199 -0.38 10.17 -12.70
C ILE A 199 -1.39 9.13 -12.19
N LEU A 200 -1.18 7.85 -12.47
CA LEU A 200 -2.09 6.78 -12.03
C LEU A 200 -2.00 6.47 -10.54
N LYS A 201 -0.80 6.54 -9.94
CA LYS A 201 -0.64 6.49 -8.49
C LYS A 201 -1.38 7.66 -7.83
N LEU A 202 -1.24 8.87 -8.37
CA LEU A 202 -1.93 10.06 -7.88
C LEU A 202 -3.46 9.97 -8.02
N LEU A 203 -3.97 9.29 -9.05
CA LEU A 203 -5.41 9.18 -9.33
C LEU A 203 -6.12 8.02 -8.59
N PHE A 204 -5.41 6.94 -8.26
CA PHE A 204 -6.06 5.70 -7.78
C PHE A 204 -5.54 5.17 -6.44
N HIS A 205 -4.53 5.78 -5.82
CA HIS A 205 -4.08 5.36 -4.48
C HIS A 205 -5.22 5.54 -3.46
N GLY A 206 -5.69 4.43 -2.88
CA GLY A 206 -6.81 4.42 -1.93
C GLY A 206 -8.22 4.50 -2.56
N SER A 207 -8.36 4.38 -3.88
CA SER A 207 -9.67 4.46 -4.55
C SER A 207 -10.49 3.17 -4.39
N SER A 208 -11.80 3.32 -4.12
CA SER A 208 -12.78 2.22 -4.06
C SER A 208 -13.31 1.77 -5.44
N LEU A 209 -12.79 2.37 -6.52
CA LEU A 209 -13.15 2.07 -7.90
C LEU A 209 -12.28 0.92 -8.43
N ARG A 210 -12.77 0.25 -9.49
CA ARG A 210 -12.10 -0.79 -10.27
C ARG A 210 -10.82 -0.32 -11.00
N GLY A 211 -10.15 0.72 -10.49
CA GLY A 211 -9.00 1.39 -11.13
C GLY A 211 -7.87 0.43 -11.44
N TYR A 212 -7.46 -0.40 -10.48
CA TYR A 212 -6.42 -1.41 -10.73
C TYR A 212 -6.82 -2.42 -11.82
N SER A 213 -8.08 -2.87 -11.87
CA SER A 213 -8.51 -3.82 -12.90
C SER A 213 -8.56 -3.21 -14.29
N ILE A 214 -9.00 -1.95 -14.39
CA ILE A 214 -8.99 -1.19 -15.65
C ILE A 214 -7.54 -1.00 -16.11
N MET A 215 -6.64 -0.66 -15.20
CA MET A 215 -5.22 -0.50 -15.50
C MET A 215 -4.57 -1.79 -15.95
N ALA A 216 -4.85 -2.90 -15.27
CA ALA A 216 -4.39 -4.21 -15.69
C ALA A 216 -4.81 -4.53 -17.12
N GLU A 217 -6.09 -4.30 -17.47
CA GLU A 217 -6.58 -4.52 -18.83
C GLU A 217 -5.89 -3.64 -19.87
N GLN A 218 -5.69 -2.34 -19.58
CA GLN A 218 -5.02 -1.45 -20.53
C GLN A 218 -3.54 -1.82 -20.71
N MET A 219 -2.81 -2.08 -19.63
CA MET A 219 -1.41 -2.50 -19.69
C MET A 219 -1.26 -3.83 -20.43
N GLN A 220 -2.16 -4.78 -20.19
CA GLN A 220 -2.19 -6.05 -20.92
C GLN A 220 -2.46 -5.86 -22.42
N ARG A 221 -3.41 -4.99 -22.79
CA ARG A 221 -3.70 -4.68 -24.21
C ARG A 221 -2.48 -4.04 -24.89
N LEU A 222 -1.84 -3.07 -24.24
CA LEU A 222 -0.62 -2.42 -24.74
C LEU A 222 0.53 -3.43 -24.87
N ALA A 223 0.70 -4.33 -23.91
CA ALA A 223 1.71 -5.39 -23.95
C ALA A 223 1.49 -6.40 -25.10
N LEU A 224 0.27 -6.50 -25.62
CA LEU A 224 -0.10 -7.40 -26.72
C LEU A 224 -0.14 -6.68 -28.08
N ALA A 225 0.11 -5.38 -28.11
CA ALA A 225 0.11 -4.59 -29.33
C ALA A 225 1.32 -4.95 -30.23
N PRO A 226 1.17 -5.02 -31.57
CA PRO A 226 2.25 -5.35 -32.49
C PRO A 226 3.48 -4.44 -32.35
N GLU A 227 3.26 -3.17 -32.02
CA GLU A 227 4.30 -2.15 -31.83
C GLU A 227 5.19 -2.47 -30.63
N THR A 228 4.62 -3.08 -29.59
CA THR A 228 5.32 -3.46 -28.36
C THR A 228 6.12 -4.75 -28.53
N ALA A 229 5.67 -5.69 -29.38
CA ALA A 229 6.34 -6.96 -29.60
C ALA A 229 7.77 -6.81 -30.19
N ALA A 230 8.08 -5.65 -30.78
CA ALA A 230 9.41 -5.32 -31.29
C ALA A 230 10.37 -4.79 -30.21
N ASP A 231 9.89 -4.46 -29.00
CA ASP A 231 10.64 -3.92 -27.88
C ASP A 231 10.47 -4.80 -26.61
N PRO A 232 11.40 -5.75 -26.37
CA PRO A 232 11.31 -6.67 -25.23
C PRO A 232 11.36 -5.99 -23.85
N GLU A 233 11.96 -4.80 -23.75
CA GLU A 233 12.01 -4.03 -22.50
C GLU A 233 10.62 -3.49 -22.17
N LEU A 234 10.00 -2.85 -23.16
CA LEU A 234 8.65 -2.32 -23.05
C LEU A 234 7.61 -3.42 -22.85
N GLU A 235 7.72 -4.54 -23.58
CA GLU A 235 6.82 -5.68 -23.44
C GLU A 235 6.86 -6.24 -22.02
N LEU A 236 8.05 -6.54 -21.49
CA LEU A 236 8.18 -7.10 -20.15
C LEU A 236 7.65 -6.14 -19.09
N ARG A 237 7.92 -4.84 -19.22
CA ARG A 237 7.47 -3.85 -18.24
C ARG A 237 5.96 -3.74 -18.19
N LEU A 238 5.31 -3.64 -19.35
CA LEU A 238 3.85 -3.57 -19.44
C LEU A 238 3.19 -4.86 -18.92
N LEU A 239 3.77 -6.03 -19.21
CA LEU A 239 3.28 -7.29 -18.66
C LEU A 239 3.44 -7.35 -17.13
N ALA A 240 4.58 -6.90 -16.60
CA ALA A 240 4.83 -6.88 -15.16
C ALA A 240 3.93 -5.87 -14.43
N ASP A 241 3.67 -4.70 -15.01
CA ASP A 241 2.75 -3.73 -14.43
C ASP A 241 1.30 -4.23 -14.52
N ALA A 242 0.89 -4.89 -15.61
CA ALA A 242 -0.40 -5.57 -15.69
C ALA A 242 -0.54 -6.67 -14.62
N LEU A 243 0.51 -7.46 -14.40
CA LEU A 243 0.56 -8.51 -13.38
C LEU A 243 0.35 -7.93 -11.98
N ASP A 244 1.08 -6.88 -11.62
CA ASP A 244 0.96 -6.19 -10.34
C ASP A 244 -0.47 -5.67 -10.12
N TYR A 245 -1.03 -5.00 -11.12
CA TYR A 245 -2.40 -4.48 -11.03
C TYR A 245 -3.46 -5.59 -10.92
N CYS A 246 -3.30 -6.71 -11.63
CA CYS A 246 -4.18 -7.88 -11.44
C CYS A 246 -4.10 -8.44 -10.01
N CYS A 247 -2.89 -8.49 -9.44
CA CYS A 247 -2.69 -8.92 -8.05
C CYS A 247 -3.36 -7.94 -7.08
N LEU A 248 -3.14 -6.62 -7.23
CA LEU A 248 -3.78 -5.58 -6.41
C LEU A 248 -5.31 -5.60 -6.52
N SER A 249 -5.85 -6.01 -7.66
CA SER A 249 -7.29 -6.18 -7.88
C SER A 249 -7.89 -7.45 -7.28
N GLY A 250 -7.07 -8.41 -6.85
CA GLY A 250 -7.56 -9.71 -6.40
C GLY A 250 -8.22 -10.51 -7.52
N ILE A 251 -7.65 -10.48 -8.74
CA ILE A 251 -8.09 -11.28 -9.89
C ILE A 251 -7.02 -12.33 -10.21
N PRO A 252 -6.84 -13.35 -9.35
CA PRO A 252 -5.68 -14.25 -9.38
C PRO A 252 -5.60 -15.08 -10.66
N THR A 253 -6.73 -15.46 -11.27
CA THR A 253 -6.75 -16.22 -12.53
C THR A 253 -6.12 -15.43 -13.69
N GLN A 254 -6.44 -14.13 -13.81
CA GLN A 254 -5.85 -13.27 -14.86
C GLN A 254 -4.37 -12.98 -14.56
N ALA A 255 -4.04 -12.76 -13.29
CA ALA A 255 -2.66 -12.59 -12.85
C ALA A 255 -1.80 -13.82 -13.20
N GLN A 256 -2.30 -15.03 -12.94
CA GLN A 256 -1.62 -16.28 -13.29
C GLN A 256 -1.37 -16.39 -14.80
N GLY A 257 -2.37 -16.06 -15.65
CA GLY A 257 -2.18 -16.07 -17.10
C GLY A 257 -1.13 -15.08 -17.60
N LEU A 258 -1.01 -13.91 -16.95
CA LEU A 258 0.05 -12.95 -17.25
C LEU A 258 1.43 -13.46 -16.80
N LEU A 259 1.51 -14.04 -15.61
CA LEU A 259 2.73 -14.67 -15.12
C LEU A 259 3.19 -15.79 -16.07
N ASP A 260 2.30 -16.70 -16.47
CA ASP A 260 2.61 -17.79 -17.41
C ASP A 260 3.15 -17.24 -18.74
N LYS A 261 2.56 -16.14 -19.25
CA LYS A 261 3.08 -15.46 -20.45
C LYS A 261 4.48 -14.89 -20.21
N ILE A 262 4.71 -14.22 -19.09
CA ILE A 262 6.03 -13.66 -18.74
C ILE A 262 7.06 -14.79 -18.67
N LEU A 263 6.78 -15.88 -17.97
CA LEU A 263 7.71 -17.01 -17.82
C LEU A 263 7.95 -17.76 -19.15
N HIS A 264 6.97 -17.76 -20.06
CA HIS A 264 7.18 -18.28 -21.41
C HIS A 264 8.13 -17.41 -22.23
N LEU A 265 8.02 -16.09 -22.13
CA LEU A 265 8.88 -15.13 -22.86
C LEU A 265 10.26 -15.00 -22.22
N TRP A 266 10.32 -15.10 -20.90
CA TRP A 266 11.50 -14.94 -20.05
C TRP A 266 11.73 -16.19 -19.20
N PRO A 267 11.97 -17.34 -19.84
CA PRO A 267 12.31 -18.55 -19.11
C PRO A 267 13.67 -18.37 -18.42
N LEU A 268 13.93 -19.18 -17.41
CA LEU A 268 15.11 -19.06 -16.56
C LEU A 268 16.41 -19.01 -17.37
N GLU A 269 16.57 -19.83 -18.41
CA GLU A 269 17.78 -19.88 -19.24
C GLU A 269 18.05 -18.53 -19.93
N ARG A 270 16.99 -17.81 -20.32
CA ARG A 270 17.09 -16.48 -20.93
C ARG A 270 17.50 -15.45 -19.89
N VAL A 271 16.94 -15.51 -18.68
CA VAL A 271 17.30 -14.64 -17.56
C VAL A 271 18.75 -14.87 -17.13
N GLU A 272 19.17 -16.12 -16.99
CA GLU A 272 20.55 -16.51 -16.70
C GLU A 272 21.50 -15.99 -17.79
N THR A 273 21.16 -16.16 -19.07
CA THR A 273 21.98 -15.64 -20.18
C THR A 273 22.14 -14.12 -20.10
N LEU A 274 21.04 -13.40 -19.85
CA LEU A 274 21.06 -11.94 -19.68
C LEU A 274 21.90 -11.51 -18.47
N ALA A 275 21.79 -12.22 -17.36
CA ALA A 275 22.57 -11.97 -16.14
C ALA A 275 24.07 -12.22 -16.35
N HIS A 276 24.43 -13.18 -17.20
CA HIS A 276 25.82 -13.51 -17.47
C HIS A 276 26.50 -12.50 -18.41
N HIS A 277 25.75 -12.01 -19.40
CA HIS A 277 26.25 -11.16 -20.48
C HIS A 277 25.36 -9.92 -20.65
N PRO A 278 25.36 -9.00 -19.67
CA PRO A 278 24.42 -7.90 -19.70
C PRO A 278 24.84 -6.86 -20.76
N GLN A 279 23.86 -6.35 -21.48
CA GLN A 279 23.94 -5.40 -22.61
C GLN A 279 23.17 -4.10 -22.26
N PRO A 280 23.23 -3.03 -23.08
CA PRO A 280 22.33 -1.89 -22.93
C PRO A 280 20.85 -2.34 -22.83
N GLY A 281 20.09 -1.82 -21.86
CA GLY A 281 18.71 -2.22 -21.55
C GLY A 281 18.57 -3.41 -20.58
N SER A 282 19.64 -4.19 -20.34
CA SER A 282 19.59 -5.35 -19.43
C SER A 282 19.23 -4.98 -18.00
N LEU A 283 19.64 -3.79 -17.52
CA LEU A 283 19.30 -3.33 -16.18
C LEU A 283 17.78 -3.28 -15.99
N VAL A 284 17.04 -2.67 -16.93
CA VAL A 284 15.60 -2.48 -16.80
C VAL A 284 14.87 -3.82 -16.79
N LEU A 285 15.32 -4.75 -17.64
CA LEU A 285 14.79 -6.11 -17.70
C LEU A 285 15.03 -6.88 -16.39
N LEU A 286 16.28 -6.94 -15.92
CA LEU A 286 16.66 -7.64 -14.69
C LEU A 286 15.98 -7.01 -13.46
N TRP A 287 15.90 -5.68 -13.42
CA TRP A 287 15.16 -4.94 -12.41
C TRP A 287 13.67 -5.31 -12.44
N THR A 288 13.05 -5.37 -13.61
CA THR A 288 11.62 -5.69 -13.74
C THR A 288 11.34 -7.12 -13.29
N ILE A 289 12.21 -8.08 -13.65
CA ILE A 289 12.09 -9.47 -13.18
C ILE A 289 12.22 -9.54 -11.66
N LEU A 290 13.24 -8.89 -11.10
CA LEU A 290 13.54 -8.96 -9.67
C LEU A 290 12.47 -8.27 -8.80
N PHE A 291 12.16 -7.01 -9.08
CA PHE A 291 11.37 -6.14 -8.21
C PHE A 291 9.87 -6.17 -8.52
N ARG A 292 9.46 -6.67 -9.69
CA ARG A 292 8.04 -6.75 -10.09
C ARG A 292 7.59 -8.20 -10.22
N VAL A 293 8.18 -8.94 -11.16
CA VAL A 293 7.72 -10.30 -11.49
C VAL A 293 7.90 -11.26 -10.32
N CYS A 294 9.11 -11.39 -9.76
CA CYS A 294 9.36 -12.31 -8.64
C CYS A 294 8.58 -11.92 -7.38
N PHE A 295 8.41 -10.61 -7.14
CA PHE A 295 7.62 -10.10 -6.03
C PHE A 295 6.14 -10.49 -6.15
N ASP A 296 5.52 -10.29 -7.31
CA ASP A 296 4.12 -10.65 -7.52
C ASP A 296 3.90 -12.16 -7.66
N TRP A 297 4.88 -12.90 -8.17
CA TRP A 297 4.81 -14.37 -8.31
C TRP A 297 4.56 -15.06 -6.97
N ALA A 298 5.18 -14.60 -5.89
CA ALA A 298 4.99 -15.15 -4.54
C ALA A 298 3.54 -15.05 -4.01
N TYR A 299 2.68 -14.23 -4.62
CA TYR A 299 1.26 -14.15 -4.27
C TYR A 299 0.40 -15.17 -5.02
N LEU A 300 0.90 -15.74 -6.11
CA LEU A 300 0.15 -16.58 -7.03
C LEU A 300 0.50 -18.07 -6.91
N SER A 301 1.75 -18.38 -6.58
CA SER A 301 2.28 -19.75 -6.59
C SER A 301 3.11 -20.05 -5.35
N ASP A 302 3.10 -21.33 -4.95
CA ASP A 302 3.96 -21.87 -3.89
C ASP A 302 5.27 -22.49 -4.44
N ASP A 303 5.63 -22.19 -5.69
CA ASP A 303 6.81 -22.74 -6.38
C ASP A 303 8.10 -22.02 -5.96
N GLN A 304 8.56 -22.32 -4.74
CA GLN A 304 9.80 -21.79 -4.17
C GLN A 304 10.99 -21.93 -5.13
N ALA A 305 11.19 -23.11 -5.73
CA ALA A 305 12.39 -23.39 -6.49
C ALA A 305 12.49 -22.48 -7.72
N GLN A 306 11.38 -22.30 -8.45
CA GLN A 306 11.39 -21.41 -9.61
C GLN A 306 11.51 -19.94 -9.22
N ILE A 307 10.76 -19.48 -8.22
CA ILE A 307 10.83 -18.09 -7.74
C ILE A 307 12.28 -17.77 -7.33
N ARG A 308 12.90 -18.62 -6.52
CA ARG A 308 14.28 -18.42 -6.04
C ARG A 308 15.30 -18.39 -7.17
N ARG A 309 15.22 -19.31 -8.13
CA ARG A 309 16.17 -19.34 -9.26
C ARG A 309 16.07 -18.09 -10.14
N HIS A 310 14.86 -17.61 -10.42
CA HIS A 310 14.68 -16.37 -11.19
C HIS A 310 15.16 -15.15 -10.40
N GLN A 311 14.86 -15.10 -9.10
CA GLN A 311 15.30 -14.03 -8.21
C GLN A 311 16.84 -13.96 -8.09
N GLN A 312 17.51 -15.10 -7.94
CA GLN A 312 18.98 -15.17 -7.91
C GLN A 312 19.62 -14.79 -9.25
N ALA A 313 19.09 -15.29 -10.37
CA ALA A 313 19.60 -14.94 -11.68
C ALA A 313 19.45 -13.43 -11.95
N ALA A 314 18.27 -12.88 -11.67
CA ALA A 314 17.99 -11.46 -11.85
C ALA A 314 18.81 -10.58 -10.90
N GLY A 315 18.92 -10.94 -9.62
CA GLY A 315 19.73 -10.24 -8.60
C GLY A 315 21.22 -10.22 -8.94
N ALA A 316 21.79 -11.37 -9.32
CA ALA A 316 23.18 -11.47 -9.75
C ALA A 316 23.47 -10.65 -11.02
N GLY A 317 22.56 -10.69 -12.00
CA GLY A 317 22.66 -9.88 -13.20
C GLY A 317 22.57 -8.38 -12.91
N PHE A 318 21.59 -7.98 -12.08
CA PHE A 318 21.36 -6.60 -11.68
C PHE A 318 22.59 -6.01 -11.01
N SER A 319 23.15 -6.71 -10.02
CA SER A 319 24.37 -6.29 -9.34
C SER A 319 25.56 -6.21 -10.29
N ARG A 320 25.80 -7.26 -11.09
CA ARG A 320 26.91 -7.31 -12.05
C ARG A 320 26.90 -6.13 -13.03
N TRP A 321 25.73 -5.83 -13.60
CA TRP A 321 25.61 -4.72 -14.54
C TRP A 321 25.88 -3.39 -13.85
N LEU A 322 25.32 -3.16 -12.65
CA LEU A 322 25.57 -1.93 -11.89
C LEU A 322 27.06 -1.74 -11.61
N ARG A 323 27.75 -2.78 -11.12
CA ARG A 323 29.19 -2.70 -10.82
C ARG A 323 30.04 -2.49 -12.07
N GLN A 324 29.66 -3.08 -13.21
CA GLN A 324 30.35 -2.89 -14.49
C GLN A 324 30.17 -1.47 -15.04
N MET A 325 28.95 -0.91 -14.96
CA MET A 325 28.63 0.41 -15.49
C MET A 325 29.06 1.55 -14.57
N MET A 326 29.18 1.27 -13.27
CA MET A 326 29.44 2.24 -12.23
C MET A 326 30.62 1.83 -11.33
N PRO A 327 31.79 1.46 -11.91
CA PRO A 327 32.92 0.93 -11.15
C PRO A 327 33.51 1.93 -10.14
N GLN A 328 33.31 3.23 -10.38
CA GLN A 328 33.75 4.30 -9.50
C GLN A 328 33.03 4.33 -8.14
N TRP A 329 31.86 3.67 -8.04
CA TRP A 329 31.08 3.58 -6.81
C TRP A 329 31.31 2.27 -6.05
N VAL A 330 32.02 1.31 -6.65
CA VAL A 330 32.35 0.05 -5.99
C VAL A 330 33.31 0.32 -4.84
N THR A 331 32.93 -0.10 -3.63
CA THR A 331 33.74 0.12 -2.44
C THR A 331 35.00 -0.74 -2.51
N PRO A 332 36.20 -0.16 -2.36
CA PRO A 332 37.43 -0.91 -2.24
C PRO A 332 37.40 -1.79 -0.98
N ASP A 333 37.87 -3.03 -1.10
CA ASP A 333 38.00 -3.94 0.04
C ASP A 333 39.23 -3.55 0.88
N THR A 334 39.09 -2.46 1.64
CA THR A 334 40.15 -1.89 2.49
C THR A 334 39.76 -1.85 3.96
N HIS A 335 38.50 -2.16 4.29
CA HIS A 335 38.01 -2.13 5.66
C HIS A 335 38.61 -3.29 6.46
N GLN A 336 39.23 -2.96 7.60
CA GLN A 336 39.76 -3.96 8.52
C GLN A 336 38.78 -4.18 9.66
N LEU A 337 38.18 -5.38 9.68
CA LEU A 337 37.30 -5.78 10.77
C LEU A 337 38.03 -5.69 12.12
N PRO A 338 37.39 -5.16 13.17
CA PRO A 338 38.01 -4.98 14.48
C PRO A 338 38.15 -6.30 15.21
N THR A 339 39.14 -6.44 16.08
CA THR A 339 39.14 -7.54 17.06
C THR A 339 37.93 -7.38 17.97
N VAL A 340 37.13 -8.44 18.14
CA VAL A 340 35.95 -8.41 19.02
C VAL A 340 36.34 -7.93 20.43
N GLY A 341 35.52 -7.04 20.98
CA GLY A 341 35.76 -6.42 22.29
C GLY A 341 36.78 -5.26 22.30
N SER A 342 37.52 -5.00 21.22
CA SER A 342 38.44 -3.85 21.14
C SER A 342 37.72 -2.49 21.10
N ARG A 343 36.54 -2.48 20.49
CA ARG A 343 35.56 -1.39 20.44
C ARG A 343 34.17 -1.97 20.17
N PRO A 344 33.08 -1.21 20.39
CA PRO A 344 31.78 -1.60 19.87
C PRO A 344 31.83 -1.80 18.35
N LEU A 345 31.17 -2.85 17.86
CA LEU A 345 30.96 -3.10 16.44
C LEU A 345 30.05 -2.02 15.84
N ARG A 346 30.41 -1.48 14.69
CA ARG A 346 29.62 -0.51 13.94
C ARG A 346 28.65 -1.28 13.05
N VAL A 347 27.38 -1.28 13.45
CA VAL A 347 26.33 -2.01 12.74
C VAL A 347 25.35 -1.02 12.14
N GLY A 348 25.25 -1.04 10.81
CA GLY A 348 24.28 -0.26 10.05
C GLY A 348 23.00 -1.03 9.77
N TYR A 349 21.88 -0.33 9.79
CA TYR A 349 20.57 -0.82 9.37
C TYR A 349 20.03 0.12 8.28
N LEU A 350 19.83 -0.41 7.07
CA LEU A 350 19.32 0.36 5.93
C LEU A 350 17.89 -0.07 5.63
N GLY A 351 16.95 0.88 5.62
CA GLY A 351 15.57 0.56 5.24
C GLY A 351 14.60 1.74 5.12
N LEU A 352 13.47 1.49 4.46
CA LEU A 352 12.31 2.39 4.38
C LEU A 352 11.38 2.32 5.60
N CYS A 353 11.73 1.46 6.56
CA CYS A 353 10.84 0.93 7.58
C CYS A 353 11.00 1.55 8.97
N PHE A 354 11.90 2.50 9.21
CA PHE A 354 12.10 3.15 10.51
C PHE A 354 10.98 4.17 10.84
N ARG A 355 9.73 3.70 10.79
CA ARG A 355 8.46 4.43 10.94
C ARG A 355 7.32 3.44 11.23
N ARG A 356 6.07 3.91 11.34
CA ARG A 356 4.83 3.12 11.27
C ARG A 356 4.77 2.39 9.93
N HIS A 357 5.38 1.22 9.94
CA HIS A 357 5.51 0.29 8.84
C HIS A 357 5.50 -1.13 9.44
N SER A 358 5.17 -2.12 8.61
CA SER A 358 5.13 -3.53 9.01
C SER A 358 6.46 -3.97 9.66
N VAL A 359 7.57 -3.81 8.94
CA VAL A 359 8.93 -4.13 9.42
C VAL A 359 9.34 -3.22 10.58
N GLY A 360 8.93 -1.95 10.56
CA GLY A 360 9.24 -1.01 11.65
C GLY A 360 8.64 -1.47 12.97
N SER A 361 7.37 -1.87 12.94
CA SER A 361 6.66 -2.37 14.11
C SER A 361 7.26 -3.67 14.66
N LEU A 362 7.77 -4.53 13.79
CA LEU A 362 8.38 -5.81 14.17
C LEU A 362 9.85 -5.71 14.63
N SER A 363 10.53 -4.60 14.35
CA SER A 363 11.96 -4.44 14.63
C SER A 363 12.28 -3.32 15.61
N PHE A 364 11.40 -2.33 15.78
CA PHE A 364 11.65 -1.12 16.57
C PHE A 364 12.13 -1.42 18.00
N GLU A 365 11.39 -2.25 18.72
CA GLU A 365 11.72 -2.56 20.12
C GLU A 365 13.00 -3.39 20.24
N ALA A 366 13.29 -4.26 19.28
CA ALA A 366 14.56 -4.97 19.26
C ALA A 366 15.71 -3.98 18.97
N LEU A 367 15.68 -3.33 17.81
CA LEU A 367 16.80 -2.54 17.32
C LEU A 367 17.17 -1.39 18.25
N THR A 368 16.21 -0.82 18.99
CA THR A 368 16.51 0.27 19.93
C THR A 368 17.16 -0.17 21.25
N GLN A 369 17.37 -1.48 21.47
CA GLN A 369 17.83 -2.07 22.74
C GLN A 369 19.27 -2.63 22.71
N HIS A 370 20.05 -2.34 21.66
CA HIS A 370 21.45 -2.76 21.60
C HIS A 370 22.27 -2.30 22.81
N ASN A 371 23.09 -3.20 23.34
CA ASN A 371 24.14 -2.90 24.29
C ASN A 371 25.24 -2.08 23.59
N ARG A 372 25.30 -0.80 23.95
CA ARG A 372 26.24 0.17 23.35
C ARG A 372 27.72 -0.11 23.60
N GLN A 373 28.03 -0.97 24.56
CA GLN A 373 29.41 -1.42 24.78
C GLN A 373 29.84 -2.48 23.76
N ARG A 374 28.87 -3.16 23.13
CA ARG A 374 29.09 -4.20 22.12
C ARG A 374 28.79 -3.70 20.72
N VAL A 375 27.74 -2.90 20.55
CA VAL A 375 27.27 -2.42 19.24
C VAL A 375 27.02 -0.93 19.26
N GLN A 376 27.63 -0.21 18.31
CA GLN A 376 27.26 1.14 17.93
C GLN A 376 26.36 1.07 16.70
N SER A 377 25.07 1.33 16.88
CA SER A 377 24.07 1.23 15.80
C SER A 377 23.95 2.50 14.96
N TYR A 378 23.74 2.31 13.65
CA TYR A 378 23.51 3.34 12.64
C TYR A 378 22.23 2.99 11.87
N TYR A 379 21.31 3.93 11.71
CA TYR A 379 20.06 3.72 10.98
C TYR A 379 19.99 4.68 9.80
N TYR A 380 19.84 4.13 8.60
CA TYR A 380 19.77 4.87 7.34
C TYR A 380 18.32 4.79 6.83
N PHE A 381 17.53 5.79 7.18
CA PHE A 381 16.13 5.87 6.78
C PHE A 381 16.03 6.43 5.36
N VAL A 382 15.53 5.63 4.43
CA VAL A 382 15.32 6.02 3.02
C VAL A 382 13.84 6.04 2.63
N GLY A 383 12.95 5.93 3.63
CA GLY A 383 11.51 5.98 3.43
C GLY A 383 10.94 7.41 3.48
N THR A 384 9.64 7.52 3.27
CA THR A 384 8.88 8.76 3.47
C THR A 384 7.95 8.61 4.67
N LEU A 385 7.59 9.73 5.29
CA LEU A 385 6.60 9.76 6.37
C LEU A 385 5.21 10.05 5.80
N ASP A 386 4.26 9.17 6.10
CA ASP A 386 2.86 9.35 5.72
C ASP A 386 2.14 10.29 6.70
N GLN A 387 2.61 10.35 7.94
CA GLN A 387 2.09 11.22 9.00
C GLN A 387 3.25 11.94 9.71
N PRO A 388 3.11 13.23 10.05
CA PRO A 388 4.14 13.97 10.78
C PRO A 388 4.42 13.41 12.19
N GLU A 389 3.39 12.81 12.82
CA GLU A 389 3.44 12.33 14.21
C GLU A 389 3.59 10.80 14.28
N ASP A 390 4.76 10.31 13.86
CA ASP A 390 5.09 8.89 13.87
C ASP A 390 5.98 8.53 15.09
N PRO A 391 5.46 7.75 16.07
CA PRO A 391 6.18 7.43 17.30
C PRO A 391 7.37 6.47 17.07
N ILE A 392 7.31 5.60 16.07
CA ILE A 392 8.42 4.68 15.76
C ILE A 392 9.57 5.49 15.15
N TYR A 393 9.27 6.35 14.18
CA TYR A 393 10.27 7.25 13.59
C TYR A 393 10.86 8.19 14.65
N ALA A 394 10.02 8.79 15.50
CA ALA A 394 10.49 9.65 16.59
C ALA A 394 11.40 8.88 17.57
N GLY A 395 11.06 7.63 17.87
CA GLY A 395 11.86 6.75 18.74
C GLY A 395 13.25 6.45 18.17
N PHE A 396 13.35 6.16 16.87
CA PHE A 396 14.65 6.05 16.21
C PHE A 396 15.38 7.41 16.22
N LYS A 397 14.73 8.48 15.77
CA LYS A 397 15.37 9.81 15.67
C LYS A 397 15.93 10.35 16.99
N THR A 398 15.30 10.04 18.12
CA THR A 398 15.70 10.52 19.46
C THR A 398 16.53 9.54 20.26
N GLY A 399 16.72 8.31 19.77
CA GLY A 399 17.55 7.30 20.41
C GLY A 399 19.02 7.73 20.47
N SER A 400 19.79 7.17 21.40
CA SER A 400 21.24 7.43 21.46
C SER A 400 22.04 6.42 20.62
N HIS A 401 21.71 6.45 19.33
CA HIS A 401 22.39 5.81 18.20
C HIS A 401 22.55 6.85 17.09
N ARG A 402 23.14 6.48 15.94
CA ARG A 402 23.14 7.39 14.78
C ARG A 402 21.92 7.15 13.93
N PHE A 403 21.16 8.20 13.66
CA PHE A 403 20.00 8.15 12.78
C PHE A 403 20.19 9.16 11.66
N TYR A 404 20.14 8.68 10.42
CA TYR A 404 20.20 9.51 9.23
C TYR A 404 18.86 9.44 8.51
N ASP A 405 18.18 10.58 8.50
CA ASP A 405 17.03 10.78 7.62
C ASP A 405 17.54 11.14 6.23
N LEU A 406 17.52 10.15 5.34
CA LEU A 406 17.97 10.26 3.95
C LEU A 406 16.75 10.17 3.01
N ALA A 407 15.56 10.54 3.50
CA ALA A 407 14.41 10.72 2.64
C ALA A 407 14.76 11.66 1.47
N HIS A 408 14.28 11.31 0.28
CA HIS A 408 14.50 12.07 -0.96
C HIS A 408 15.97 12.14 -1.44
N GLN A 409 16.91 11.42 -0.82
CA GLN A 409 18.25 11.26 -1.35
C GLN A 409 18.30 10.13 -2.39
N ASP A 410 19.18 10.27 -3.38
CA ASP A 410 19.44 9.21 -4.34
C ASP A 410 20.42 8.16 -3.79
N TRP A 411 20.51 7.00 -4.45
CA TRP A 411 21.34 5.90 -3.96
C TRP A 411 22.84 6.24 -3.83
N PRO A 412 23.47 7.07 -4.70
CA PRO A 412 24.86 7.48 -4.50
C PRO A 412 25.07 8.35 -3.25
N GLN A 413 24.13 9.25 -2.94
CA GLN A 413 24.18 10.03 -1.69
C GLN A 413 24.07 9.13 -0.47
N VAL A 414 23.13 8.18 -0.49
CA VAL A 414 22.97 7.19 0.59
C VAL A 414 24.24 6.35 0.73
N LEU A 415 24.78 5.84 -0.38
CA LEU A 415 26.02 5.06 -0.38
C LEU A 415 27.20 5.84 0.21
N THR A 416 27.36 7.11 -0.17
CA THR A 416 28.43 7.97 0.34
C THR A 416 28.33 8.12 1.85
N GLN A 417 27.13 8.29 2.38
CA GLN A 417 26.92 8.37 3.83
C GLN A 417 27.25 7.04 4.52
N VAL A 418 26.82 5.90 3.98
CA VAL A 418 27.10 4.57 4.54
C VAL A 418 28.61 4.29 4.53
N GLN A 419 29.31 4.59 3.44
CA GLN A 419 30.77 4.42 3.33
C GLN A 419 31.53 5.32 4.31
N ALA A 420 31.06 6.55 4.54
CA ALA A 420 31.69 7.48 5.47
C ALA A 420 31.64 7.02 6.94
N ASP A 421 30.65 6.19 7.29
CA ASP A 421 30.51 5.65 8.64
C ASP A 421 31.41 4.41 8.91
N ASP A 422 32.02 3.84 7.86
CA ASP A 422 33.03 2.78 7.95
C ASP A 422 32.54 1.61 8.83
N LEU A 423 31.45 1.00 8.38
CA LEU A 423 30.69 -0.03 9.10
C LEU A 423 31.39 -1.39 9.06
N ASP A 424 31.25 -2.15 10.15
CA ASP A 424 31.69 -3.55 10.21
C ASP A 424 30.63 -4.48 9.58
N ILE A 425 29.35 -4.17 9.83
CA ILE A 425 28.20 -4.96 9.37
C ILE A 425 27.11 -4.02 8.85
N LEU A 426 26.52 -4.36 7.70
CA LEU A 426 25.33 -3.70 7.17
C LEU A 426 24.16 -4.68 7.06
N VAL A 427 23.07 -4.41 7.77
CA VAL A 427 21.81 -5.14 7.73
C VAL A 427 20.81 -4.38 6.84
N TYR A 428 20.23 -5.06 5.86
CA TYR A 428 19.29 -4.50 4.90
C TYR A 428 17.86 -5.02 5.12
N LEU A 429 16.90 -4.10 5.27
CA LEU A 429 15.57 -4.43 5.80
C LEU A 429 14.44 -4.55 4.79
N ASP A 430 14.66 -4.21 3.52
CA ASP A 430 13.54 -4.02 2.58
C ASP A 430 13.42 -5.13 1.52
N ALA A 431 14.35 -6.09 1.47
CA ALA A 431 14.35 -7.18 0.48
C ALA A 431 14.15 -6.64 -0.97
N THR A 432 13.18 -7.15 -1.73
CA THR A 432 12.86 -6.66 -3.09
C THR A 432 11.80 -5.54 -3.11
N THR A 433 11.50 -4.90 -1.98
CA THR A 433 10.52 -3.79 -1.93
C THR A 433 11.14 -2.41 -2.17
N SER A 434 12.48 -2.32 -2.18
CA SER A 434 13.22 -1.08 -2.47
C SER A 434 14.42 -1.38 -3.37
N ASP A 435 14.46 -0.75 -4.53
CA ASP A 435 15.59 -0.90 -5.45
C ASP A 435 16.80 -0.07 -5.01
N LEU A 436 16.57 1.07 -4.33
CA LEU A 436 17.61 1.94 -3.78
C LEU A 436 18.54 1.16 -2.85
N GLY A 437 17.98 0.42 -1.89
CA GLY A 437 18.77 -0.37 -0.95
C GLY A 437 19.59 -1.46 -1.65
N CYS A 438 19.00 -2.15 -2.64
CA CYS A 438 19.73 -3.12 -3.45
C CYS A 438 20.88 -2.49 -4.26
N LYS A 439 20.72 -1.26 -4.77
CA LYS A 439 21.82 -0.53 -5.45
C LYS A 439 22.96 -0.22 -4.50
N VAL A 440 22.67 0.20 -3.27
CA VAL A 440 23.67 0.45 -2.23
C VAL A 440 24.43 -0.84 -1.88
N LEU A 441 23.70 -1.93 -1.63
CA LEU A 441 24.27 -3.23 -1.25
C LEU A 441 25.13 -3.85 -2.36
N ALA A 442 24.76 -3.66 -3.64
CA ALA A 442 25.56 -4.10 -4.78
C ALA A 442 26.95 -3.43 -4.85
N MET A 443 27.11 -2.24 -4.26
CA MET A 443 28.41 -1.56 -4.18
C MET A 443 29.27 -2.03 -2.99
N ARG A 444 28.76 -2.97 -2.18
CA ARG A 444 29.40 -3.58 -1.01
C ARG A 444 30.03 -2.56 -0.04
N PRO A 445 29.27 -1.59 0.51
CA PRO A 445 29.81 -0.58 1.43
C PRO A 445 30.27 -1.08 2.80
N ALA A 446 29.93 -2.32 3.17
CA ALA A 446 30.40 -2.97 4.40
C ALA A 446 30.98 -4.36 4.06
N PRO A 447 31.98 -4.85 4.82
CA PRO A 447 32.62 -6.14 4.56
C PRO A 447 31.68 -7.32 4.82
N ILE A 448 30.73 -7.17 5.76
CA ILE A 448 29.68 -8.15 6.06
C ILE A 448 28.32 -7.50 5.77
N GLN A 449 27.55 -8.11 4.88
CA GLN A 449 26.22 -7.66 4.51
C GLN A 449 25.17 -8.74 4.75
N ILE A 450 24.05 -8.32 5.33
CA ILE A 450 23.01 -9.23 5.80
C ILE A 450 21.66 -8.75 5.26
N SER A 451 20.85 -9.64 4.70
CA SER A 451 19.43 -9.36 4.46
C SER A 451 18.59 -9.81 5.65
N TRP A 452 17.65 -8.96 6.09
CA TRP A 452 16.71 -9.32 7.15
C TRP A 452 15.41 -8.54 7.12
N LEU A 453 14.33 -9.31 7.25
CA LEU A 453 12.97 -9.01 7.67
C LEU A 453 11.94 -8.61 6.62
N GLY A 454 12.20 -7.63 5.76
CA GLY A 454 11.16 -7.12 4.83
C GLY A 454 10.64 -8.12 3.81
N GLY A 455 11.35 -9.23 3.62
CA GLY A 455 10.93 -10.32 2.76
C GLY A 455 12.04 -11.33 2.55
N ASP A 456 11.90 -12.11 1.49
CA ASP A 456 12.88 -13.09 1.08
C ASP A 456 14.11 -12.41 0.44
N SER A 457 15.32 -12.96 0.65
CA SER A 457 16.58 -12.28 0.27
C SER A 457 16.65 -11.99 -1.23
N PRO A 458 17.05 -10.78 -1.68
CA PRO A 458 16.93 -10.35 -3.08
C PRO A 458 17.89 -11.07 -4.06
N GLY A 459 18.76 -11.98 -3.60
CA GLY A 459 19.62 -12.77 -4.47
C GLY A 459 20.81 -11.99 -5.04
N LEU A 460 21.27 -10.96 -4.33
CA LEU A 460 22.46 -10.21 -4.68
C LEU A 460 23.71 -10.97 -4.19
N PRO A 461 24.72 -11.22 -5.04
CA PRO A 461 25.95 -11.91 -4.65
C PRO A 461 26.74 -11.23 -3.53
N GLU A 462 26.55 -9.93 -3.35
CA GLU A 462 27.22 -9.14 -2.31
C GLU A 462 26.57 -9.28 -0.93
N ILE A 463 25.41 -9.93 -0.80
CA ILE A 463 24.79 -10.24 0.48
C ILE A 463 25.38 -11.56 0.96
N ASP A 464 26.10 -11.52 2.09
CA ASP A 464 26.81 -12.69 2.61
C ASP A 464 25.86 -13.62 3.37
N TYR A 465 24.89 -13.03 4.08
CA TYR A 465 23.97 -13.77 4.96
C TYR A 465 22.51 -13.38 4.81
N PHE A 466 21.62 -14.36 5.01
CA PHE A 466 20.19 -14.12 5.15
C PHE A 466 19.71 -14.60 6.52
N TRP A 467 19.14 -13.67 7.29
CA TRP A 467 18.60 -13.97 8.61
C TRP A 467 17.22 -14.62 8.50
N VAL A 468 17.16 -15.82 9.06
CA VAL A 468 15.96 -16.66 9.13
C VAL A 468 15.86 -17.27 10.52
N ASP A 469 14.81 -18.04 10.76
CA ASP A 469 14.66 -18.86 11.95
C ASP A 469 14.65 -20.37 11.57
N PRO A 470 14.38 -21.30 12.50
CA PRO A 470 14.40 -22.73 12.19
C PRO A 470 13.26 -23.20 11.28
N HIS A 471 12.27 -22.36 10.97
CA HIS A 471 10.97 -22.76 10.45
C HIS A 471 10.46 -21.94 9.25
N ILE A 472 10.83 -20.66 9.14
CA ILE A 472 10.40 -19.71 8.10
C ILE A 472 10.90 -20.10 6.71
N VAL A 473 12.03 -20.83 6.66
CA VAL A 473 12.50 -21.58 5.49
C VAL A 473 12.68 -23.04 5.88
N ALA A 474 12.54 -23.95 4.91
CA ALA A 474 12.75 -25.38 5.15
C ALA A 474 14.17 -25.66 5.70
N ALA A 475 14.33 -26.79 6.41
CA ALA A 475 15.60 -27.13 7.04
C ALA A 475 16.74 -27.32 6.01
N ASP A 476 16.39 -27.83 4.83
CA ASP A 476 17.26 -28.08 3.67
C ASP A 476 17.29 -26.93 2.67
N ALA A 477 16.68 -25.77 2.97
CA ALA A 477 16.55 -24.66 2.04
C ALA A 477 17.88 -24.02 1.60
N GLN A 478 19.02 -24.33 2.23
CA GLN A 478 20.31 -23.71 1.90
C GLN A 478 20.69 -23.82 0.42
N SER A 479 20.27 -24.87 -0.29
CA SER A 479 20.53 -25.01 -1.74
C SER A 479 19.79 -23.98 -2.59
N ASP A 480 18.74 -23.35 -2.07
CA ASP A 480 17.92 -22.36 -2.76
C ASP A 480 18.39 -20.92 -2.50
N TYR A 481 19.48 -20.75 -1.74
CA TYR A 481 20.06 -19.47 -1.34
C TYR A 481 21.55 -19.43 -1.67
N THR A 482 22.00 -18.29 -2.21
CA THR A 482 23.42 -18.01 -2.42
C THR A 482 24.04 -17.44 -1.14
N GLU A 483 23.23 -16.74 -0.36
CA GLU A 483 23.51 -16.27 0.98
C GLU A 483 23.59 -17.45 1.95
N THR A 484 24.45 -17.34 2.96
CA THR A 484 24.46 -18.31 4.05
C THR A 484 23.25 -18.05 4.97
N LEU A 485 22.44 -19.08 5.22
CA LEU A 485 21.27 -18.97 6.08
C LEU A 485 21.69 -18.93 7.56
N LEU A 486 21.53 -17.77 8.20
CA LEU A 486 21.75 -17.63 9.65
C LEU A 486 20.45 -17.89 10.39
N ARG A 487 20.41 -18.97 11.16
CA ARG A 487 19.21 -19.42 11.89
C ARG A 487 19.22 -18.88 13.31
N LEU A 488 18.45 -17.83 13.53
CA LEU A 488 18.14 -17.24 14.84
C LEU A 488 17.04 -18.03 15.56
N PRO A 489 16.84 -17.85 16.88
CA PRO A 489 15.73 -18.50 17.60
C PRO A 489 14.33 -18.12 17.08
N THR A 490 14.18 -16.92 16.52
CA THR A 490 12.97 -16.40 15.85
C THR A 490 13.40 -15.41 14.77
N PHE A 491 12.55 -15.13 13.78
CA PHE A 491 12.84 -14.12 12.75
C PHE A 491 12.58 -12.68 13.22
N ALA A 492 11.75 -12.50 14.25
CA ALA A 492 11.49 -11.22 14.92
C ALA A 492 10.94 -11.45 16.35
N ALA A 493 11.06 -10.43 17.20
CA ALA A 493 10.52 -10.41 18.56
C ALA A 493 9.95 -9.02 18.89
N VAL A 494 8.80 -8.98 19.57
CA VAL A 494 8.05 -7.75 19.86
C VAL A 494 7.58 -7.74 21.32
N GLY A 495 7.62 -6.60 22.01
CA GLY A 495 7.08 -6.46 23.37
C GLY A 495 5.59 -6.12 23.41
N GLY A 496 5.01 -5.74 22.28
CA GLY A 496 3.58 -5.78 22.02
C GLY A 496 3.08 -4.66 21.12
N PHE A 497 1.77 -4.54 20.96
CA PHE A 497 1.18 -3.53 20.10
C PHE A 497 0.20 -2.61 20.84
N PRO A 498 0.23 -1.29 20.60
CA PRO A 498 -0.76 -0.39 21.17
C PRO A 498 -2.14 -0.65 20.59
N VAL A 499 -3.16 -0.59 21.44
CA VAL A 499 -4.58 -0.86 21.15
C VAL A 499 -5.41 0.34 21.59
N ALA A 500 -6.35 0.78 20.75
CA ALA A 500 -7.29 1.84 21.10
C ALA A 500 -8.38 1.33 22.04
N GLU A 501 -8.94 2.20 22.88
CA GLU A 501 -10.10 1.87 23.70
C GLU A 501 -11.37 1.93 22.85
N ILE A 502 -12.10 0.81 22.77
CA ILE A 502 -13.40 0.72 22.10
C ILE A 502 -14.36 -0.16 22.91
N ASP A 503 -15.66 0.09 22.78
CA ASP A 503 -16.69 -0.80 23.30
C ASP A 503 -16.97 -1.93 22.29
N LEU A 504 -16.51 -3.15 22.61
CA LEU A 504 -16.64 -4.31 21.74
C LEU A 504 -18.09 -4.78 21.57
N GLU A 505 -18.94 -4.64 22.60
CA GLU A 505 -20.35 -5.02 22.51
C GLU A 505 -21.10 -4.09 21.55
N VAL A 506 -20.84 -2.78 21.67
CA VAL A 506 -21.39 -1.77 20.77
C VAL A 506 -20.90 -2.00 19.34
N LEU A 507 -19.60 -2.21 19.13
CA LEU A 507 -19.05 -2.46 17.79
C LEU A 507 -19.65 -3.74 17.17
N ARG A 508 -19.76 -4.82 17.94
CA ARG A 508 -20.36 -6.09 17.50
C ARG A 508 -21.80 -5.88 17.04
N ALA A 509 -22.59 -5.14 17.81
CA ALA A 509 -23.98 -4.80 17.47
C ALA A 509 -24.07 -3.91 16.21
N GLN A 510 -23.19 -2.90 16.08
CA GLN A 510 -23.12 -2.01 14.90
C GLN A 510 -22.83 -2.79 13.61
N TRP A 511 -21.98 -3.81 13.70
CA TRP A 511 -21.69 -4.68 12.56
C TRP A 511 -22.73 -5.79 12.37
N GLY A 512 -23.81 -5.79 13.15
CA GLY A 512 -24.87 -6.80 13.06
C GLY A 512 -24.36 -8.21 13.29
N ILE A 513 -23.33 -8.38 14.12
CA ILE A 513 -22.81 -9.68 14.50
C ILE A 513 -23.65 -10.20 15.68
N PRO A 514 -24.29 -11.38 15.59
CA PRO A 514 -25.08 -11.91 16.70
C PRO A 514 -24.24 -12.13 17.96
N ALA A 515 -24.79 -11.89 19.16
CA ALA A 515 -24.04 -11.99 20.42
C ALA A 515 -23.24 -13.30 20.57
N GLU A 516 -23.89 -14.43 20.30
CA GLU A 516 -23.29 -15.77 20.47
C GLU A 516 -22.58 -16.31 19.21
N ALA A 517 -22.52 -15.55 18.11
CA ALA A 517 -21.90 -16.02 16.88
C ALA A 517 -20.37 -16.21 17.04
N LEU A 518 -19.82 -17.25 16.44
CA LEU A 518 -18.37 -17.38 16.33
C LEU A 518 -17.84 -16.43 15.24
N VAL A 519 -16.79 -15.67 15.55
CA VAL A 519 -16.22 -14.69 14.61
C VAL A 519 -14.95 -15.25 13.99
N TYR A 520 -15.07 -15.75 12.76
CA TYR A 520 -13.91 -15.88 11.89
C TYR A 520 -13.50 -14.52 11.37
N TRP A 521 -12.21 -14.30 11.20
CA TRP A 521 -11.69 -13.04 10.72
C TRP A 521 -10.57 -13.24 9.70
N THR A 522 -10.57 -12.45 8.63
CA THR A 522 -9.46 -12.38 7.67
C THR A 522 -9.15 -10.94 7.29
N SER A 523 -7.94 -10.48 7.65
CA SER A 523 -7.42 -9.15 7.29
C SER A 523 -6.08 -9.25 6.57
N ALA A 524 -6.09 -8.92 5.29
CA ALA A 524 -4.94 -9.01 4.39
C ALA A 524 -5.13 -8.11 3.16
N HIS A 525 -4.08 -7.95 2.37
CA HIS A 525 -4.19 -7.33 1.04
C HIS A 525 -4.98 -8.24 0.09
N ALA A 526 -5.73 -7.67 -0.86
CA ALA A 526 -6.41 -8.41 -1.93
C ALA A 526 -5.47 -9.42 -2.65
N ARG A 527 -4.24 -9.02 -2.99
CA ARG A 527 -3.23 -9.89 -3.61
C ARG A 527 -2.87 -11.16 -2.83
N LYS A 528 -3.07 -11.19 -1.50
CA LYS A 528 -2.79 -12.39 -0.71
C LYS A 528 -3.89 -13.46 -0.82
N ARG A 529 -5.02 -13.15 -1.45
CA ARG A 529 -6.20 -14.01 -1.47
C ARG A 529 -6.39 -14.63 -2.85
N SER A 530 -5.89 -15.86 -2.97
CA SER A 530 -6.17 -16.72 -4.13
C SER A 530 -7.63 -17.17 -4.14
N ASP A 531 -8.12 -17.62 -5.31
CA ASP A 531 -9.47 -18.18 -5.44
C ASP A 531 -9.67 -19.37 -4.50
N GLU A 532 -8.67 -20.25 -4.40
CA GLU A 532 -8.67 -21.40 -3.50
C GLU A 532 -8.79 -20.99 -2.01
N CYS A 533 -8.14 -19.89 -1.63
CA CYS A 533 -8.17 -19.34 -0.28
C CYS A 533 -9.57 -18.81 0.07
N ILE A 534 -10.17 -18.02 -0.82
CA ILE A 534 -11.54 -17.51 -0.64
C ILE A 534 -12.54 -18.66 -0.52
N GLU A 535 -12.42 -19.66 -1.40
CA GLU A 535 -13.29 -20.84 -1.36
C GLU A 535 -13.13 -21.65 -0.07
N ALA A 536 -11.91 -21.80 0.44
CA ALA A 536 -11.67 -22.48 1.71
C ALA A 536 -12.30 -21.72 2.89
N HIS A 537 -12.16 -20.40 2.94
CA HIS A 537 -12.81 -19.58 3.97
C HIS A 537 -14.33 -19.74 3.95
N LEU A 538 -14.94 -19.65 2.76
CA LEU A 538 -16.39 -19.78 2.62
C LEU A 538 -16.88 -21.21 2.93
N ALA A 539 -16.10 -22.24 2.60
CA ALA A 539 -16.42 -23.62 2.96
C ALA A 539 -16.42 -23.85 4.47
N ILE A 540 -15.46 -23.24 5.20
CA ILE A 540 -15.42 -23.30 6.67
C ILE A 540 -16.67 -22.65 7.26
N VAL A 541 -16.98 -21.42 6.83
CA VAL A 541 -18.12 -20.65 7.33
C VAL A 541 -19.44 -21.35 7.01
N ALA A 542 -19.60 -21.89 5.80
CA ALA A 542 -20.81 -22.63 5.41
C ALA A 542 -21.10 -23.84 6.30
N ALA A 543 -20.05 -24.50 6.81
CA ALA A 543 -20.17 -25.67 7.67
C ALA A 543 -20.33 -25.33 9.16
N VAL A 544 -20.32 -24.05 9.54
CA VAL A 544 -20.51 -23.57 10.92
C VAL A 544 -21.64 -22.51 10.92
N PRO A 545 -22.92 -22.91 10.97
CA PRO A 545 -24.06 -22.00 10.74
C PRO A 545 -24.17 -20.82 11.71
N GLU A 546 -23.67 -20.97 12.94
CA GLU A 546 -23.67 -19.93 13.97
C GLU A 546 -22.36 -19.12 13.97
N SER A 547 -21.77 -18.93 12.79
CA SER A 547 -20.56 -18.13 12.62
C SER A 547 -20.77 -16.94 11.68
N VAL A 548 -19.84 -15.99 11.76
CA VAL A 548 -19.68 -14.90 10.80
C VAL A 548 -18.24 -14.86 10.33
N LEU A 549 -18.02 -14.40 9.11
CA LEU A 549 -16.71 -14.07 8.58
C LEU A 549 -16.58 -12.55 8.42
N VAL A 550 -15.72 -11.95 9.23
CA VAL A 550 -15.33 -10.55 9.08
C VAL A 550 -14.16 -10.46 8.09
N ILE A 551 -14.34 -9.63 7.06
CA ILE A 551 -13.42 -9.45 5.94
C ILE A 551 -12.99 -7.99 5.94
N LYS A 552 -11.70 -7.75 6.18
CA LYS A 552 -11.06 -6.44 6.08
C LYS A 552 -9.91 -6.51 5.08
N GLY A 553 -9.70 -5.50 4.24
CA GLY A 553 -8.62 -5.56 3.27
C GLY A 553 -8.25 -4.23 2.66
N VAL A 554 -7.15 -4.27 1.91
CA VAL A 554 -6.61 -3.18 1.09
C VAL A 554 -6.41 -3.67 -0.35
N GLY A 555 -6.42 -2.76 -1.32
CA GLY A 555 -6.44 -3.05 -2.76
C GLY A 555 -7.79 -2.66 -3.37
N ASP A 556 -8.21 -3.33 -4.45
CA ASP A 556 -9.54 -3.13 -5.04
C ASP A 556 -10.62 -3.81 -4.18
N ILE A 557 -11.15 -3.05 -3.21
CA ILE A 557 -12.13 -3.56 -2.24
C ILE A 557 -13.43 -3.99 -2.93
N SER A 558 -13.81 -3.32 -4.01
CA SER A 558 -15.01 -3.66 -4.77
C SER A 558 -14.86 -5.04 -5.41
N SER A 559 -13.73 -5.29 -6.07
CA SER A 559 -13.42 -6.59 -6.68
C SER A 559 -13.29 -7.70 -5.64
N LEU A 560 -12.62 -7.44 -4.51
CA LEU A 560 -12.52 -8.38 -3.39
C LEU A 560 -13.89 -8.72 -2.79
N THR A 561 -14.72 -7.71 -2.58
CA THR A 561 -16.07 -7.88 -2.02
C THR A 561 -16.93 -8.73 -2.94
N GLU A 562 -16.90 -8.45 -4.24
CA GLU A 562 -17.63 -9.22 -5.25
C GLU A 562 -17.15 -10.68 -5.34
N ALA A 563 -15.84 -10.89 -5.23
CA ALA A 563 -15.24 -12.23 -5.22
C ALA A 563 -15.77 -13.10 -4.06
N TYR A 564 -15.94 -12.52 -2.87
CA TYR A 564 -16.54 -13.23 -1.73
C TYR A 564 -18.06 -13.36 -1.87
N ARG A 565 -18.75 -12.27 -2.23
CA ARG A 565 -20.23 -12.23 -2.28
C ARG A 565 -20.79 -13.20 -3.31
N SER A 566 -20.30 -13.18 -4.55
CA SER A 566 -20.77 -14.08 -5.63
C SER A 566 -20.57 -15.58 -5.32
N ARG A 567 -19.55 -15.92 -4.53
CA ARG A 567 -19.29 -17.28 -4.04
C ARG A 567 -20.19 -17.62 -2.85
N ALA A 568 -20.37 -16.70 -1.91
CA ALA A 568 -21.24 -16.85 -0.76
C ALA A 568 -22.71 -17.01 -1.15
N GLU A 569 -23.17 -16.31 -2.20
CA GLU A 569 -24.53 -16.43 -2.74
C GLU A 569 -24.82 -17.85 -3.26
N ARG A 570 -23.87 -18.46 -3.97
CA ARG A 570 -23.97 -19.85 -4.44
C ARG A 570 -24.07 -20.87 -3.30
N LEU A 571 -23.52 -20.53 -2.13
CA LEU A 571 -23.57 -21.34 -0.92
C LEU A 571 -24.74 -20.97 0.00
N GLY A 572 -25.49 -19.89 -0.29
CA GLY A 572 -26.58 -19.40 0.56
C GLY A 572 -26.14 -18.79 1.88
N ILE A 573 -24.89 -18.30 1.98
CA ILE A 573 -24.29 -17.82 3.25
C ILE A 573 -23.98 -16.33 3.28
N THR A 574 -24.49 -15.54 2.33
CA THR A 574 -24.21 -14.10 2.25
C THR A 574 -24.49 -13.35 3.57
N SER A 575 -25.49 -13.79 4.33
CA SER A 575 -25.83 -13.23 5.65
C SER A 575 -24.77 -13.47 6.74
N GLN A 576 -23.81 -14.37 6.52
CA GLN A 576 -22.70 -14.66 7.44
C GLN A 576 -21.48 -13.77 7.19
N LEU A 577 -21.44 -13.01 6.10
CA LEU A 577 -20.27 -12.18 5.74
C LEU A 577 -20.42 -10.76 6.31
N ARG A 578 -19.33 -10.18 6.81
CA ARG A 578 -19.23 -8.77 7.21
C ARG A 578 -18.02 -8.14 6.55
N PHE A 579 -18.26 -7.19 5.66
CA PHE A 579 -17.19 -6.40 5.05
C PHE A 579 -17.03 -5.12 5.86
N VAL A 580 -15.83 -4.90 6.39
CA VAL A 580 -15.55 -3.77 7.28
C VAL A 580 -14.48 -2.86 6.66
N PRO A 581 -14.61 -1.52 6.79
CA PRO A 581 -13.68 -0.59 6.18
C PRO A 581 -12.32 -0.61 6.88
N MET A 582 -11.32 -0.05 6.19
CA MET A 582 -10.02 0.24 6.82
C MET A 582 -10.16 1.29 7.90
N THR A 583 -9.34 1.16 8.94
CA THR A 583 -9.23 2.16 10.01
C THR A 583 -8.14 3.17 9.64
N GLN A 584 -8.24 4.36 10.20
CA GLN A 584 -7.22 5.39 10.00
C GLN A 584 -5.95 5.05 10.77
N HIS A 585 -6.09 4.45 11.95
CA HIS A 585 -4.98 4.07 12.82
C HIS A 585 -4.89 2.55 13.03
N ASN A 586 -3.69 2.06 13.31
CA ASN A 586 -3.43 0.63 13.57
C ASN A 586 -3.98 0.21 14.93
N GLU A 587 -3.97 1.12 15.90
CA GLU A 587 -4.50 0.95 17.24
C GLU A 587 -6.00 0.63 17.21
N GLU A 588 -6.76 1.35 16.36
CA GLU A 588 -8.17 1.08 16.10
C GLU A 588 -8.37 -0.26 15.39
N HIS A 589 -7.49 -0.62 14.45
CA HIS A 589 -7.55 -1.93 13.81
C HIS A 589 -7.42 -3.06 14.83
N ARG A 590 -6.42 -2.99 15.70
CA ARG A 590 -6.17 -4.00 16.74
C ARG A 590 -7.31 -4.04 17.75
N ALA A 591 -7.88 -2.88 18.07
CA ALA A 591 -9.05 -2.80 18.92
C ALA A 591 -10.23 -3.59 18.31
N GLN A 592 -10.52 -3.38 17.03
CA GLN A 592 -11.55 -4.13 16.28
C GLN A 592 -11.21 -5.63 16.16
N LEU A 593 -9.93 -5.97 16.02
CA LEU A 593 -9.45 -7.35 15.87
C LEU A 593 -9.80 -8.22 17.09
N GLN A 594 -9.94 -7.64 18.28
CA GLN A 594 -10.37 -8.34 19.50
C GLN A 594 -11.76 -8.99 19.40
N LEU A 595 -12.57 -8.66 18.38
CA LEU A 595 -13.81 -9.38 18.12
C LEU A 595 -13.60 -10.79 17.55
N ALA A 596 -12.41 -11.11 17.02
CA ALA A 596 -12.14 -12.38 16.36
C ALA A 596 -11.94 -13.52 17.37
N ASP A 597 -12.61 -14.64 17.11
CA ASP A 597 -12.39 -15.90 17.82
C ASP A 597 -11.26 -16.72 17.17
N LEU A 598 -11.18 -16.69 15.83
CA LEU A 598 -10.16 -17.38 15.03
C LEU A 598 -9.84 -16.57 13.77
N ILE A 599 -8.55 -16.33 13.52
CA ILE A 599 -8.08 -15.77 12.25
C ILE A 599 -7.94 -16.88 11.22
N LEU A 600 -8.54 -16.67 10.06
CA LEU A 600 -8.33 -17.46 8.85
C LEU A 600 -7.24 -16.78 8.01
N ASP A 601 -6.04 -17.35 8.05
CA ASP A 601 -4.87 -16.85 7.35
C ASP A 601 -4.99 -17.07 5.83
N THR A 602 -4.22 -16.30 5.07
CA THR A 602 -4.21 -16.37 3.61
C THR A 602 -3.15 -17.32 3.08
N PHE A 603 -3.34 -17.81 1.85
CA PHE A 603 -2.37 -18.63 1.14
C PHE A 603 -2.45 -18.43 -0.39
N PRO A 604 -1.35 -18.59 -1.15
CA PRO A 604 -0.04 -19.14 -0.76
C PRO A 604 0.83 -18.18 0.07
N TYR A 605 0.46 -16.91 0.18
CA TYR A 605 1.15 -15.90 0.98
C TYR A 605 0.45 -15.68 2.32
N THR A 606 1.12 -15.94 3.44
CA THR A 606 0.56 -15.84 4.80
C THR A 606 0.67 -14.45 5.44
N GLY A 607 0.07 -14.28 6.61
CA GLY A 607 0.32 -13.18 7.52
C GLY A 607 1.77 -13.16 8.06
N ALA A 608 2.17 -11.99 8.58
CA ALA A 608 3.38 -11.79 9.36
C ALA A 608 3.06 -10.83 10.52
N THR A 609 3.03 -9.53 10.25
CA THR A 609 2.67 -8.51 11.27
C THR A 609 1.26 -8.70 11.81
N HIS A 610 0.26 -8.94 10.96
CA HIS A 610 -1.10 -9.24 11.44
C HIS A 610 -1.17 -10.53 12.28
N THR A 611 -0.29 -11.50 12.02
CA THR A 611 -0.19 -12.73 12.83
C THR A 611 0.41 -12.41 14.20
N PHE A 612 1.47 -11.60 14.25
CA PHE A 612 2.00 -11.08 15.51
C PHE A 612 0.95 -10.30 16.30
N GLU A 613 0.19 -9.40 15.66
CA GLU A 613 -0.88 -8.63 16.31
C GLU A 613 -2.00 -9.53 16.86
N ALA A 614 -2.42 -10.54 16.09
CA ALA A 614 -3.43 -11.50 16.55
C ALA A 614 -2.92 -12.28 17.78
N LEU A 615 -1.69 -12.80 17.71
CA LEU A 615 -1.09 -13.55 18.82
C LEU A 615 -0.84 -12.65 20.04
N ASP A 616 -0.46 -11.38 19.85
CA ASP A 616 -0.29 -10.39 20.92
C ASP A 616 -1.60 -10.18 21.70
N LEU A 617 -2.73 -10.19 21.00
CA LEU A 617 -4.08 -10.12 21.55
C LEU A 617 -4.62 -11.47 22.07
N GLY A 618 -3.84 -12.55 21.96
CA GLY A 618 -4.26 -13.88 22.40
C GLY A 618 -5.20 -14.61 21.43
N ILE A 619 -5.28 -14.19 20.16
CA ILE A 619 -6.20 -14.72 19.16
C ILE A 619 -5.47 -15.79 18.31
N PRO A 620 -5.99 -17.02 18.22
CA PRO A 620 -5.39 -18.06 17.39
C PRO A 620 -5.51 -17.76 15.90
N VAL A 621 -4.52 -18.22 15.13
CA VAL A 621 -4.46 -18.05 13.67
C VAL A 621 -4.34 -19.42 13.02
N LEU A 622 -5.34 -19.84 12.25
CA LEU A 622 -5.27 -21.04 11.44
C LEU A 622 -4.53 -20.75 10.14
N THR A 623 -3.48 -21.51 9.83
CA THR A 623 -2.66 -21.31 8.63
C THR A 623 -2.48 -22.58 7.81
N ARG A 624 -2.23 -22.41 6.51
CA ARG A 624 -1.80 -23.46 5.59
C ARG A 624 -0.33 -23.22 5.23
N VAL A 625 0.54 -24.13 5.64
CA VAL A 625 1.98 -24.05 5.43
C VAL A 625 2.31 -24.17 3.94
N GLY A 626 3.02 -23.18 3.41
CA GLY A 626 3.63 -23.23 2.08
C GLY A 626 5.09 -23.69 2.09
N ARG A 627 5.70 -23.68 0.91
CA ARG A 627 7.12 -23.97 0.67
C ARG A 627 7.96 -22.71 0.78
N HIS A 628 7.63 -21.65 0.04
CA HIS A 628 8.47 -20.44 0.03
C HIS A 628 8.34 -19.62 1.33
N TYR A 629 9.33 -18.74 1.56
CA TYR A 629 9.43 -17.86 2.73
C TYR A 629 8.09 -17.22 3.13
N TYR A 630 7.41 -16.55 2.19
CA TYR A 630 6.16 -15.86 2.46
C TYR A 630 4.96 -16.77 2.78
N GLY A 631 5.02 -18.06 2.45
CA GLY A 631 4.01 -19.06 2.81
C GLY A 631 4.23 -19.69 4.19
N ARG A 632 5.25 -19.25 4.93
CA ARG A 632 5.70 -19.88 6.19
C ARG A 632 5.83 -18.91 7.36
N MET A 633 5.53 -17.63 7.16
CA MET A 633 5.70 -16.60 8.19
C MET A 633 4.75 -16.80 9.38
N SER A 634 3.48 -17.16 9.14
CA SER A 634 2.59 -17.55 10.24
C SER A 634 3.00 -18.88 10.86
N TYR A 635 3.40 -19.85 10.04
CA TYR A 635 3.81 -21.18 10.50
C TYR A 635 4.91 -21.11 11.55
N THR A 636 5.96 -20.32 11.31
CA THR A 636 7.07 -20.23 12.28
C THR A 636 6.63 -19.68 13.65
N LEU A 637 5.75 -18.68 13.67
CA LEU A 637 5.23 -18.12 14.91
C LEU A 637 4.39 -19.15 15.68
N LEU A 638 3.48 -19.83 14.98
CA LEU A 638 2.64 -20.87 15.58
C LEU A 638 3.47 -22.05 16.08
N GLN A 639 4.50 -22.43 15.34
CA GLN A 639 5.42 -23.50 15.72
C GLN A 639 6.21 -23.14 16.99
N THR A 640 6.66 -21.89 17.10
CA THR A 640 7.38 -21.36 18.27
C THR A 640 6.49 -21.35 19.52
N LEU A 641 5.19 -21.06 19.36
CA LEU A 641 4.21 -21.11 20.45
C LEU A 641 3.62 -22.51 20.71
N GLY A 642 3.97 -23.52 19.90
CA GLY A 642 3.45 -24.88 20.04
C GLY A 642 1.98 -25.06 19.63
N LEU A 643 1.42 -24.17 18.81
CA LEU A 643 0.01 -24.16 18.39
C LEU A 643 -0.26 -25.14 17.24
N LYS A 644 -0.01 -26.43 17.47
CA LYS A 644 -0.08 -27.49 16.43
C LYS A 644 -1.46 -27.61 15.77
N ASP A 645 -2.53 -27.39 16.52
CA ASP A 645 -3.91 -27.44 16.01
C ASP A 645 -4.25 -26.27 15.07
N CYS A 646 -3.36 -25.29 14.95
CA CYS A 646 -3.49 -24.15 14.04
C CYS A 646 -2.66 -24.30 12.75
N ILE A 647 -1.94 -25.42 12.59
CA ILE A 647 -1.00 -25.65 11.49
C ILE A 647 -1.54 -26.75 10.58
N THR A 648 -1.71 -26.44 9.29
CA THR A 648 -2.21 -27.38 8.27
C THR A 648 -1.33 -27.37 7.03
N TRP A 649 -1.33 -28.46 6.25
CA TRP A 649 -0.37 -28.67 5.15
C TRP A 649 -1.01 -28.67 3.76
N ASP A 650 -2.33 -28.70 3.69
CA ASP A 650 -3.08 -28.70 2.44
C ASP A 650 -4.44 -28.02 2.66
N ARG A 651 -5.11 -27.72 1.55
CA ARG A 651 -6.37 -26.98 1.55
C ARG A 651 -7.48 -27.75 2.28
N GLU A 652 -7.56 -29.06 2.09
CA GLU A 652 -8.60 -29.89 2.68
C GLU A 652 -8.40 -30.02 4.20
N ALA A 653 -7.15 -30.12 4.67
CA ALA A 653 -6.77 -30.08 6.08
C ALA A 653 -7.09 -28.72 6.70
N TYR A 654 -6.78 -27.63 6.00
CA TYR A 654 -7.15 -26.27 6.41
C TYR A 654 -8.66 -26.13 6.62
N ILE A 655 -9.47 -26.58 5.65
CA ILE A 655 -10.94 -26.54 5.76
C ILE A 655 -11.42 -27.42 6.92
N ARG A 656 -10.97 -28.68 7.00
CA ARG A 656 -11.38 -29.60 8.09
C ARG A 656 -11.05 -29.02 9.45
N GLN A 657 -9.86 -28.44 9.60
CA GLN A 657 -9.41 -27.89 10.88
C GLN A 657 -10.16 -26.61 11.24
N GLY A 658 -10.43 -25.73 10.26
CA GLY A 658 -11.26 -24.54 10.47
C GLY A 658 -12.67 -24.90 10.96
N ILE A 659 -13.31 -25.87 10.30
CA ILE A 659 -14.62 -26.40 10.71
C ILE A 659 -14.54 -27.01 12.11
N HIS A 660 -13.52 -27.84 12.36
CA HIS A 660 -13.32 -28.48 13.65
C HIS A 660 -13.20 -27.44 14.78
N LEU A 661 -12.36 -26.43 14.62
CA LEU A 661 -12.20 -25.34 15.60
C LEU A 661 -13.49 -24.53 15.76
N GLY A 662 -14.22 -24.28 14.68
CA GLY A 662 -15.52 -23.60 14.71
C GLY A 662 -16.61 -24.28 15.52
N HIS A 663 -16.58 -25.62 15.60
CA HIS A 663 -17.53 -26.40 16.40
C HIS A 663 -17.09 -26.63 17.85
N HIS A 664 -15.86 -26.25 18.21
CA HIS A 664 -15.25 -26.57 19.50
C HIS A 664 -14.68 -25.32 20.18
N ARG A 665 -15.57 -24.51 20.77
CA ARG A 665 -15.20 -23.28 21.50
C ARG A 665 -14.22 -23.55 22.64
N ASP A 666 -14.35 -24.69 23.33
CA ASP A 666 -13.43 -25.14 24.38
C ASP A 666 -11.98 -25.27 23.88
N LYS A 667 -11.79 -25.70 22.64
CA LYS A 667 -10.45 -25.78 22.03
C LYS A 667 -9.92 -24.40 21.67
N LEU A 668 -10.76 -23.50 21.16
CA LEU A 668 -10.36 -22.11 20.92
C LEU A 668 -9.93 -21.43 22.21
N GLU A 669 -10.69 -21.60 23.30
CA GLU A 669 -10.33 -21.09 24.63
C GLU A 669 -8.98 -21.64 25.12
N GLN A 670 -8.72 -22.93 24.91
CA GLN A 670 -7.42 -23.55 25.24
C GLN A 670 -6.26 -22.94 24.42
N LEU A 671 -6.47 -22.70 23.12
CA LEU A 671 -5.47 -22.06 22.26
C LEU A 671 -5.22 -20.61 22.70
N GLN A 672 -6.29 -19.84 22.95
CA GLN A 672 -6.19 -18.47 23.46
C GLN A 672 -5.45 -18.43 24.80
N GLN A 673 -5.75 -19.36 25.71
CA GLN A 673 -5.05 -19.45 27.00
C GLN A 673 -3.57 -19.81 26.83
N THR A 674 -3.23 -20.71 25.89
CA THR A 674 -1.85 -21.05 25.56
C THR A 674 -1.09 -19.82 25.09
N ILE A 675 -1.67 -19.04 24.18
CA ILE A 675 -1.07 -17.80 23.67
C ILE A 675 -0.88 -16.78 24.82
N ARG A 676 -1.92 -16.51 25.60
CA ARG A 676 -1.85 -15.58 26.75
C ARG A 676 -0.81 -16.00 27.78
N THR A 677 -0.67 -17.29 28.05
CA THR A 677 0.33 -17.83 28.97
C THR A 677 1.74 -17.66 28.41
N SER A 678 1.94 -17.86 27.11
CA SER A 678 3.26 -17.67 26.46
C SER A 678 3.77 -16.23 26.60
N ARG A 679 2.88 -15.23 26.60
CA ARG A 679 3.25 -13.82 26.81
C ARG A 679 3.79 -13.53 28.21
N GLN A 680 3.41 -14.35 29.18
CA GLN A 680 3.88 -14.23 30.56
C GLN A 680 5.14 -15.07 30.81
N ASP A 681 5.55 -15.90 29.85
CA ASP A 681 6.72 -16.73 29.94
C ASP A 681 7.97 -15.93 29.55
N PRO A 682 8.88 -15.63 30.50
CA PRO A 682 10.12 -14.92 30.20
C PRO A 682 11.08 -15.74 29.29
N GLY A 683 10.82 -17.03 29.08
CA GLY A 683 11.55 -17.86 28.12
C GLY A 683 11.02 -17.80 26.69
N CYS A 684 9.89 -17.14 26.44
CA CYS A 684 9.30 -17.07 25.10
C CYS A 684 9.94 -15.94 24.27
N ILE A 685 10.87 -16.32 23.39
CA ILE A 685 11.68 -15.36 22.62
C ILE A 685 10.86 -14.44 21.70
N LEU A 686 9.65 -14.83 21.29
CA LEU A 686 8.77 -13.97 20.48
C LEU A 686 8.38 -12.67 21.19
N TRP A 687 8.32 -12.72 22.53
CA TRP A 687 7.90 -11.61 23.39
C TRP A 687 9.07 -10.95 24.12
N ASP A 688 10.31 -11.35 23.83
CA ASP A 688 11.53 -10.83 24.44
C ASP A 688 12.43 -10.14 23.41
N PRO A 689 12.09 -8.89 23.00
CA PRO A 689 12.91 -8.13 22.05
C PRO A 689 14.33 -7.90 22.57
N VAL A 690 14.55 -7.81 23.89
CA VAL A 690 15.87 -7.60 24.49
C VAL A 690 16.72 -8.87 24.39
N GLY A 691 16.15 -10.02 24.72
CA GLY A 691 16.81 -11.32 24.54
C GLY A 691 17.13 -11.59 23.08
N PHE A 692 16.21 -11.28 22.17
CA PHE A 692 16.44 -11.40 20.73
C PHE A 692 17.64 -10.57 20.27
N VAL A 693 17.76 -9.33 20.73
CA VAL A 693 18.88 -8.45 20.39
C VAL A 693 20.21 -8.95 20.93
N ARG A 694 20.24 -9.55 22.12
CA ARG A 694 21.45 -10.18 22.65
C ARG A 694 21.92 -11.32 21.74
N HIS A 695 21.01 -12.12 21.20
CA HIS A 695 21.35 -13.12 20.19
C HIS A 695 21.91 -12.49 18.90
N LEU A 696 21.37 -11.35 18.46
CA LEU A 696 21.94 -10.62 17.32
C LEU A 696 23.38 -10.16 17.60
N GLU A 697 23.64 -9.61 18.79
CA GLU A 697 24.97 -9.16 19.20
C GLU A 697 25.99 -10.31 19.25
N ASP A 698 25.59 -11.45 19.81
CA ASP A 698 26.44 -12.65 19.86
C ASP A 698 26.80 -13.12 18.45
N ILE A 699 25.83 -13.11 17.53
CA ILE A 699 26.07 -13.47 16.13
C ILE A 699 26.94 -12.45 15.42
N PHE A 700 26.76 -11.15 15.65
CA PHE A 700 27.64 -10.15 15.07
C PHE A 700 29.10 -10.35 15.46
N GLU A 701 29.37 -10.61 16.73
CA GLU A 701 30.71 -10.91 17.21
C GLU A 701 31.26 -12.19 16.58
N GLN A 702 30.46 -13.26 16.51
CA GLN A 702 30.83 -14.51 15.83
C GLN A 702 31.19 -14.29 14.35
N LEU A 703 30.35 -13.56 13.60
CA LEU A 703 30.56 -13.31 12.18
C LEU A 703 31.85 -12.53 11.92
N VAL A 704 32.17 -11.57 12.78
CA VAL A 704 33.41 -10.78 12.71
C VAL A 704 34.63 -11.66 13.00
N GLU A 705 34.56 -12.54 14.00
CA GLU A 705 35.64 -13.49 14.31
C GLU A 705 35.89 -14.47 13.15
N GLU A 706 34.82 -15.05 12.59
CA GLU A 706 34.91 -15.99 11.46
C GLU A 706 35.55 -15.31 10.23
N HIS A 707 35.13 -14.09 9.89
CA HIS A 707 35.72 -13.35 8.77
C HIS A 707 37.20 -13.00 8.97
N GLN A 708 37.67 -12.84 10.21
CA GLN A 708 39.09 -12.61 10.49
C GLN A 708 39.94 -13.87 10.32
N THR A 709 39.36 -15.05 10.54
CA THR A 709 40.10 -16.33 10.45
C THR A 709 40.13 -16.92 9.05
N GLY A 710 39.34 -16.38 8.12
CA GLY A 710 39.08 -16.97 6.80
C GLY A 710 38.19 -18.21 6.89
#